data_AF-A0AA49IY46-F1
#
_entry.id   AF-A0AA49IY46-F1
#
_cell.length_a   1.000
_cell.length_b   1.000
_cell.length_c   1.000
_cell.angle_alpha   90.00
_cell.angle_beta   90.00
_cell.angle_gamma   90.00
#
_symmetry.space_group_name_H-M   'P 1'
#
loop_
_entity.id
_entity.type
_entity.pdbx_description
1 polymer ?
#
loop_
_entity_poly.entity_id
_entity_poly.type
_entity_poly.pdbx_seq_one_letter_code
_entity_poly.pdbx_strand_id
1 'polypeptide(L)'
;MTQAMNEARQATADFQEAERYLNALGADADTVMNFRAIWPKEREPALNTRNLTGTFRELQAKLEQLNRQGFGIFVTINAGGTKASEINHIRAIFADFDDPEEGKPDPRPQDVINGLTPTMVVQSSAAHKVHVYYRVTDCPVDIAKPIQQAIVNQYGADDNAKDIARVLRVPGFWHTKAEPVMVRIISQTEAIYSHQQIIDALGLDISAKRKRTKGKVASEANEGVMALIKGMGNNVKPVVDVDQLRVALSFLSPDEYGKWVDYGLAIKSDLGDEGYPIWLEWSRTSDKFNEDAARDKWDNDLEPNGSITVATIFHNAKEAKKAGQAPVTGADGTVKVDKFLRDDNNNIVCNAITVEAITRDEHNENFGKLLVWHDPLDKRHRKAFADADILSGEVVKDLASGGIGLRYGKGAENYLLHTLTNTKPDKHVLCVERLGWQRTQAGDCFVMPDRTIGNQGDEEVVIQNRLVRGLGVEDAGTIEEWQEGIGRYCKDNSRLILSVCVMLSGPTLYPLGADNVGANLRGQSSSGKTTALLVGASVYGGDGFIKSWRSTDNGMEANAALRNDLGYPADELGQANPKILGQSIYMMLNGVPKDRATQTGAARIGQRWRVPLLSSSEKSVAEMLAGHGEKVTAGIEVRLIDVPALPDGGYGIFESLHDAGSGAALSNILKRNTARFHGVLGRMFIENLVSLGGGDVLKIGKLVRDRADKFANKLTEGIKDSDGQVKRVAQTFGIFWAAGMLASVEFKLTGWSNEDVTKALTTCFKAWLKARGGSGAHEHKSAVEQVKAFLHAHGMSRFQRIHRNKTADADVDLVSQDTIYNRVGWRRDEDDGGTHYYITPEIFKTEVVVGLNIQAAELALIEAKIMRARDDNGKLHKVRIGGDQPRLYDLTVPNDD
;
A
#
# COMPACT_ATOMS: atom_id res chain seq x y z
N MET A 1 18.46 -45.19 6.97
CA MET A 1 18.32 -44.10 5.97
C MET A 1 19.41 -44.09 4.89
N THR A 2 20.63 -44.56 5.14
CA THR A 2 21.80 -44.33 4.25
C THR A 2 21.92 -45.23 3.01
N GLN A 3 21.37 -46.44 3.01
CA GLN A 3 21.45 -47.37 1.87
C GLN A 3 20.36 -47.10 0.82
N ALA A 4 19.09 -47.02 1.23
CA ALA A 4 17.97 -46.68 0.34
C ALA A 4 18.11 -45.28 -0.32
N MET A 5 18.69 -44.31 0.38
CA MET A 5 18.99 -42.99 -0.20
C MET A 5 20.13 -43.03 -1.23
N ASN A 6 21.11 -43.92 -1.07
CA ASN A 6 22.18 -44.10 -2.04
C ASN A 6 21.70 -44.88 -3.28
N GLU A 7 20.81 -45.86 -3.11
CA GLU A 7 20.15 -46.57 -4.20
C GLU A 7 19.22 -45.65 -5.01
N ALA A 8 18.42 -44.80 -4.35
CA ALA A 8 17.58 -43.80 -5.04
C ALA A 8 18.38 -42.70 -5.76
N ARG A 9 19.60 -42.39 -5.30
CA ARG A 9 20.53 -41.49 -6.02
C ARG A 9 21.10 -42.10 -7.30
N GLN A 10 21.09 -43.43 -7.40
CA GLN A 10 21.55 -44.19 -8.56
C GLN A 10 20.40 -44.60 -9.50
N ALA A 11 19.15 -44.56 -9.04
CA ALA A 11 17.98 -44.90 -9.83
C ALA A 11 17.66 -43.83 -10.89
N THR A 12 17.40 -44.30 -12.12
CA THR A 12 16.99 -43.46 -13.25
C THR A 12 15.53 -43.02 -13.11
N ALA A 13 15.19 -41.87 -13.68
CA ALA A 13 13.80 -41.46 -13.81
C ALA A 13 13.08 -42.31 -14.88
N ASP A 14 11.77 -42.51 -14.73
CA ASP A 14 10.93 -43.13 -15.75
C ASP A 14 10.31 -42.03 -16.64
N PHE A 15 10.98 -41.73 -17.74
CA PHE A 15 10.51 -40.71 -18.68
C PHE A 15 9.22 -41.12 -19.41
N GLN A 16 8.96 -42.43 -19.58
CA GLN A 16 7.73 -42.89 -20.21
C GLN A 16 6.53 -42.63 -19.30
N GLU A 17 6.69 -42.85 -17.99
CA GLU A 17 5.65 -42.52 -17.02
C GLU A 17 5.41 -41.00 -16.91
N ALA A 18 6.49 -40.20 -16.95
CA ALA A 18 6.39 -38.74 -16.98
C ALA A 18 5.68 -38.23 -18.25
N GLU A 19 6.01 -38.76 -19.43
CA GLU A 19 5.31 -38.43 -20.67
C GLU A 19 3.84 -38.86 -20.63
N ARG A 20 3.54 -40.06 -20.11
CA ARG A 20 2.15 -40.54 -19.93
C ARG A 20 1.34 -39.60 -19.04
N TYR A 21 1.94 -39.11 -17.96
CA TYR A 21 1.34 -38.13 -17.05
C TYR A 21 1.03 -36.80 -17.76
N LEU A 22 1.99 -36.25 -18.50
CA LEU A 22 1.82 -34.98 -19.21
C LEU A 22 0.76 -35.11 -20.32
N ASN A 23 0.78 -36.22 -21.06
CA ASN A 23 -0.22 -36.53 -22.09
C ASN A 23 -1.64 -36.64 -21.51
N ALA A 24 -1.78 -37.21 -20.30
CA ALA A 24 -3.05 -37.25 -19.59
C ALA A 24 -3.62 -35.86 -19.29
N LEU A 25 -2.74 -34.86 -19.10
CA LEU A 25 -3.10 -33.44 -18.92
C LEU A 25 -3.27 -32.69 -20.26
N GLY A 26 -3.09 -33.37 -21.39
CA GLY A 26 -3.14 -32.75 -22.72
C GLY A 26 -1.92 -31.90 -23.06
N ALA A 27 -0.77 -32.22 -22.46
CA ALA A 27 0.53 -31.65 -22.80
C ALA A 27 1.43 -32.77 -23.33
N ASP A 28 1.74 -32.75 -24.63
CA ASP A 28 2.71 -33.67 -25.19
C ASP A 28 4.14 -33.30 -24.78
N ALA A 29 5.12 -34.15 -25.15
CA ALA A 29 6.52 -33.94 -24.80
C ALA A 29 7.11 -32.62 -25.35
N ASP A 30 6.47 -32.04 -26.36
CA ASP A 30 6.86 -30.81 -27.06
C ASP A 30 6.06 -29.58 -26.58
N THR A 31 5.13 -29.78 -25.65
CA THR A 31 4.39 -28.70 -24.99
C THR A 31 5.27 -28.02 -23.95
N VAL A 32 5.40 -26.69 -24.04
CA VAL A 32 6.15 -25.89 -23.05
C VAL A 32 5.41 -25.91 -21.71
N MET A 33 6.11 -26.35 -20.67
CA MET A 33 5.59 -26.49 -19.30
C MET A 33 6.51 -25.79 -18.29
N ASN A 34 5.98 -25.47 -17.12
CA ASN A 34 6.74 -24.84 -16.03
C ASN A 34 7.05 -25.88 -14.94
N PHE A 35 8.28 -26.39 -14.93
CA PHE A 35 8.78 -27.31 -13.92
C PHE A 35 9.47 -26.56 -12.77
N ARG A 36 9.39 -27.14 -11.57
CA ARG A 36 10.15 -26.70 -10.39
C ARG A 36 10.87 -27.88 -9.76
N ALA A 37 12.18 -27.74 -9.60
CA ALA A 37 12.98 -28.63 -8.77
C ALA A 37 13.12 -28.00 -7.37
N ILE A 38 12.51 -28.61 -6.36
CA ILE A 38 12.42 -28.06 -5.00
C ILE A 38 13.32 -28.86 -4.06
N TRP A 39 14.18 -28.17 -3.31
CA TRP A 39 15.01 -28.79 -2.28
C TRP A 39 14.18 -29.05 -1.01
N PRO A 40 14.24 -30.24 -0.40
CA PRO A 40 13.57 -30.51 0.87
C PRO A 40 14.03 -29.54 1.96
N LYS A 41 13.10 -28.85 2.63
CA LYS A 41 13.40 -27.81 3.63
C LYS A 41 14.16 -28.36 4.85
N GLU A 42 13.95 -29.64 5.13
CA GLU A 42 14.53 -30.38 6.25
C GLU A 42 15.98 -30.85 5.98
N ARG A 43 16.55 -30.57 4.80
CA ARG A 43 17.90 -30.99 4.41
C ARG A 43 18.89 -29.82 4.37
N GLU A 44 20.04 -30.02 5.00
CA GLU A 44 21.18 -29.10 4.92
C GLU A 44 22.22 -29.54 3.86
N PRO A 45 22.84 -28.59 3.13
CA PRO A 45 22.56 -27.15 3.15
C PRO A 45 21.24 -26.82 2.44
N ALA A 46 20.59 -25.73 2.85
CA ALA A 46 19.39 -25.25 2.17
C ALA A 46 19.74 -24.74 0.76
N LEU A 47 19.21 -25.38 -0.28
CA LEU A 47 19.40 -24.96 -1.67
C LEU A 47 18.16 -24.28 -2.24
N ASN A 48 18.39 -23.27 -3.08
CA ASN A 48 17.32 -22.55 -3.77
C ASN A 48 16.59 -23.44 -4.78
N THR A 49 15.26 -23.27 -4.86
CA THR A 49 14.40 -23.84 -5.91
C THR A 49 14.91 -23.48 -7.30
N ARG A 50 14.89 -24.44 -8.23
CA ARG A 50 15.20 -24.22 -9.64
C ARG A 50 13.90 -24.21 -10.44
N ASN A 51 13.59 -23.08 -11.07
CA ASN A 51 12.47 -22.96 -12.00
C ASN A 51 12.99 -23.24 -13.42
N LEU A 52 12.30 -24.11 -14.15
CA LEU A 52 12.69 -24.56 -15.48
C LEU A 52 11.45 -24.49 -16.38
N THR A 53 11.50 -23.63 -17.39
CA THR A 53 10.43 -23.49 -18.39
C THR A 53 10.94 -23.99 -19.73
N GLY A 54 10.22 -24.92 -20.34
CA GLY A 54 10.62 -25.57 -21.59
C GLY A 54 9.79 -26.82 -21.84
N THR A 55 10.06 -27.49 -22.95
CA THR A 55 9.39 -28.76 -23.27
C THR A 55 9.94 -29.89 -22.40
N PHE A 56 9.17 -30.96 -22.20
CA PHE A 56 9.68 -32.11 -21.47
C PHE A 56 10.84 -32.78 -22.22
N ARG A 57 10.77 -32.83 -23.55
CA ARG A 57 11.84 -33.36 -24.41
C ARG A 57 13.19 -32.66 -24.18
N GLU A 58 13.17 -31.34 -24.02
CA GLU A 58 14.37 -30.53 -23.74
C GLU A 58 14.86 -30.70 -22.29
N LEU A 59 13.94 -30.79 -21.33
CA LEU A 59 14.26 -30.67 -19.91
C LEU A 59 14.44 -32.00 -19.18
N GLN A 60 13.96 -33.13 -19.71
CA GLN A 60 13.93 -34.43 -19.03
C GLN A 60 15.29 -34.86 -18.44
N ALA A 61 16.38 -34.70 -19.19
CA ALA A 61 17.73 -35.02 -18.71
C ALA A 61 18.18 -34.09 -17.56
N LYS A 62 17.80 -32.81 -17.63
CA LYS A 62 18.12 -31.84 -16.58
C LYS A 62 17.30 -32.08 -15.31
N LEU A 63 16.03 -32.42 -15.46
CA LEU A 63 15.12 -32.76 -14.37
C LEU A 63 15.61 -34.03 -13.66
N GLU A 64 16.03 -35.04 -14.41
CA GLU A 64 16.63 -36.26 -13.84
C GLU A 64 17.91 -35.94 -13.06
N GLN A 65 18.80 -35.12 -13.63
CA GLN A 65 20.02 -34.69 -12.94
C GLN A 65 19.71 -34.03 -11.59
N LEU A 66 18.72 -33.13 -11.56
CA LEU A 66 18.30 -32.46 -10.33
C LEU A 66 17.63 -33.42 -9.34
N ASN A 67 16.84 -34.38 -9.84
CA ASN A 67 16.22 -35.39 -8.99
C ASN A 67 17.25 -36.29 -8.31
N ARG A 68 18.30 -36.71 -9.04
CA ARG A 68 19.46 -37.44 -8.48
C ARG A 68 20.25 -36.64 -7.46
N GLN A 69 20.30 -35.31 -7.59
CA GLN A 69 20.90 -34.43 -6.57
C GLN A 69 20.07 -34.37 -5.29
N GLY A 70 18.81 -34.80 -5.32
CA GLY A 70 17.90 -34.85 -4.18
C GLY A 70 16.76 -33.84 -4.25
N PHE A 71 16.60 -33.09 -5.34
CA PHE A 71 15.44 -32.22 -5.53
C PHE A 71 14.18 -33.05 -5.83
N GLY A 72 13.04 -32.65 -5.29
CA GLY A 72 11.75 -33.14 -5.78
C GLY A 72 11.36 -32.42 -7.07
N ILE A 73 10.80 -33.14 -8.04
CA ILE A 73 10.39 -32.58 -9.33
C ILE A 73 8.87 -32.36 -9.35
N PHE A 74 8.49 -31.13 -9.66
CA PHE A 74 7.10 -30.68 -9.70
C PHE A 74 6.82 -29.94 -11.00
N VAL A 75 5.54 -29.84 -11.38
CA VAL A 75 5.09 -29.07 -12.54
C VAL A 75 3.83 -28.28 -12.22
N THR A 76 3.69 -27.08 -12.79
CA THR A 76 2.41 -26.36 -12.80
C THR A 76 1.47 -27.02 -13.79
N ILE A 77 0.28 -27.43 -13.31
CA ILE A 77 -0.68 -28.20 -14.12
C ILE A 77 -1.32 -27.36 -15.21
N ASN A 78 -1.79 -26.17 -14.87
CA ASN A 78 -2.50 -25.29 -15.79
C ASN A 78 -1.51 -24.44 -16.60
N ALA A 79 -1.86 -24.13 -17.85
CA ALA A 79 -0.96 -23.49 -18.79
C ALA A 79 -0.95 -21.96 -18.64
N GLY A 80 0.17 -21.35 -19.07
CA GLY A 80 0.49 -19.94 -18.87
C GLY A 80 1.80 -19.78 -18.09
N GLY A 81 1.76 -19.12 -16.94
CA GLY A 81 2.93 -18.92 -16.08
C GLY A 81 2.94 -19.76 -14.82
N THR A 82 3.60 -19.24 -13.78
CA THR A 82 3.86 -19.96 -12.52
C THR A 82 3.12 -19.36 -11.32
N LYS A 83 2.25 -18.37 -11.59
CA LYS A 83 1.35 -17.70 -10.64
C LYS A 83 -0.07 -17.78 -11.17
N ALA A 84 -1.07 -17.78 -10.28
CA ALA A 84 -2.49 -17.86 -10.66
C ALA A 84 -2.91 -16.79 -11.68
N SER A 85 -2.37 -15.57 -11.58
CA SER A 85 -2.65 -14.47 -12.52
C SER A 85 -2.05 -14.66 -13.92
N GLU A 86 -1.08 -15.56 -14.06
CA GLU A 86 -0.42 -15.89 -15.31
C GLU A 86 -1.02 -17.14 -15.97
N ILE A 87 -1.93 -17.85 -15.27
CA ILE A 87 -2.65 -19.00 -15.82
C ILE A 87 -3.71 -18.49 -16.79
N ASN A 88 -3.64 -18.96 -18.03
CA ASN A 88 -4.57 -18.56 -19.09
C ASN A 88 -5.38 -19.73 -19.65
N HIS A 89 -5.04 -20.97 -19.29
CA HIS A 89 -5.75 -22.16 -19.73
C HIS A 89 -5.72 -23.25 -18.65
N ILE A 90 -6.90 -23.77 -18.30
CA ILE A 90 -7.08 -24.82 -17.30
C ILE A 90 -7.02 -26.19 -18.01
N ARG A 91 -6.00 -27.00 -17.68
CA ARG A 91 -5.85 -28.37 -18.21
C ARG A 91 -6.67 -29.37 -17.40
N ALA A 92 -6.67 -29.20 -16.08
CA ALA A 92 -7.38 -30.08 -15.16
C ALA A 92 -7.76 -29.34 -13.87
N ILE A 93 -8.87 -29.78 -13.28
CA ILE A 93 -9.20 -29.54 -11.88
C ILE A 93 -8.51 -30.64 -11.06
N PHE A 94 -7.83 -30.27 -10.00
CA PHE A 94 -7.08 -31.24 -9.19
C PHE A 94 -7.29 -31.05 -7.68
N ALA A 95 -7.01 -32.11 -6.95
CA ALA A 95 -7.03 -32.15 -5.49
C ALA A 95 -5.82 -32.95 -4.97
N ASP A 96 -5.27 -32.51 -3.82
CA ASP A 96 -4.14 -33.13 -3.14
C ASP A 96 -4.63 -33.72 -1.82
N PHE A 97 -4.68 -35.04 -1.71
CA PHE A 97 -5.17 -35.74 -0.52
C PHE A 97 -4.01 -36.38 0.22
N ASP A 98 -3.74 -35.89 1.43
CA ASP A 98 -2.76 -36.47 2.33
C ASP A 98 -3.38 -37.61 3.15
N ASP A 99 -4.24 -37.29 4.12
CA ASP A 99 -4.97 -38.23 4.98
C ASP A 99 -6.46 -37.83 5.01
N PRO A 100 -7.40 -38.79 5.05
CA PRO A 100 -8.82 -38.47 5.05
C PRO A 100 -9.18 -37.78 6.37
N GLU A 101 -9.80 -36.61 6.27
CA GLU A 101 -10.29 -35.87 7.43
C GLU A 101 -11.52 -36.58 8.02
N GLU A 102 -11.51 -36.85 9.32
CA GLU A 102 -12.57 -37.62 9.99
C GLU A 102 -13.95 -36.96 9.80
N GLY A 103 -14.91 -37.69 9.22
CA GLY A 103 -16.27 -37.20 8.98
C GLY A 103 -16.53 -36.56 7.61
N LYS A 104 -15.55 -36.47 6.70
CA LYS A 104 -15.76 -36.04 5.31
C LYS A 104 -15.72 -37.21 4.32
N PRO A 105 -16.52 -37.19 3.25
CA PRO A 105 -16.40 -38.18 2.17
C PRO A 105 -15.01 -38.10 1.54
N ASP A 106 -14.37 -39.25 1.32
CA ASP A 106 -13.04 -39.34 0.74
C ASP A 106 -13.14 -39.86 -0.71
N PRO A 107 -12.89 -39.03 -1.74
CA PRO A 107 -13.11 -39.38 -3.14
C PRO A 107 -11.92 -40.13 -3.77
N ARG A 108 -11.06 -40.76 -2.96
CA ARG A 108 -9.85 -41.47 -3.38
C ARG A 108 -10.17 -42.78 -4.17
N PRO A 109 -9.18 -43.39 -4.86
CA PRO A 109 -9.21 -43.85 -6.27
C PRO A 109 -10.20 -44.95 -6.72
N GLN A 110 -11.17 -45.36 -5.91
CA GLN A 110 -12.13 -46.43 -6.27
C GLN A 110 -13.58 -45.96 -6.37
N ASP A 111 -13.89 -44.76 -5.88
CA ASP A 111 -15.27 -44.31 -5.83
C ASP A 111 -15.65 -43.50 -7.06
N VAL A 112 -16.58 -44.08 -7.84
CA VAL A 112 -17.32 -43.35 -8.86
C VAL A 112 -18.37 -42.51 -8.14
N ILE A 113 -18.10 -41.21 -7.98
CA ILE A 113 -19.05 -40.29 -7.35
C ILE A 113 -20.03 -39.82 -8.42
N ASN A 114 -21.28 -40.30 -8.35
CA ASN A 114 -22.35 -39.94 -9.30
C ASN A 114 -21.96 -40.09 -10.78
N GLY A 115 -21.16 -41.12 -11.12
CA GLY A 115 -20.68 -41.37 -12.48
C GLY A 115 -19.37 -40.64 -12.86
N LEU A 116 -18.82 -39.80 -11.98
CA LEU A 116 -17.56 -39.10 -12.21
C LEU A 116 -16.38 -39.97 -11.77
N THR A 117 -15.54 -40.36 -12.72
CA THR A 117 -14.30 -41.11 -12.47
C THR A 117 -13.11 -40.19 -12.66
N PRO A 118 -12.09 -40.19 -11.77
CA PRO A 118 -10.88 -39.42 -12.01
C PRO A 118 -10.25 -39.74 -13.37
N THR A 119 -9.80 -38.70 -14.08
CA THR A 119 -8.99 -38.87 -15.29
C THR A 119 -7.65 -39.53 -14.95
N MET A 120 -7.09 -39.15 -13.79
CA MET A 120 -5.82 -39.71 -13.32
C MET A 120 -5.71 -39.59 -11.81
N VAL A 121 -5.11 -40.59 -11.19
CA VAL A 121 -4.71 -40.57 -9.78
C VAL A 121 -3.23 -40.89 -9.68
N VAL A 122 -2.48 -40.05 -8.97
CA VAL A 122 -1.03 -40.15 -8.81
C VAL A 122 -0.70 -40.38 -7.35
N GLN A 123 0.09 -41.42 -7.05
CA GLN A 123 0.70 -41.61 -5.75
C GLN A 123 1.82 -40.59 -5.57
N SER A 124 1.61 -39.63 -4.67
CA SER A 124 2.58 -38.55 -4.47
C SER A 124 3.73 -38.99 -3.57
N SER A 125 3.48 -39.85 -2.56
CA SER A 125 4.50 -40.39 -1.65
C SER A 125 4.08 -41.73 -1.04
N ALA A 126 3.59 -41.75 0.21
CA ALA A 126 3.04 -42.95 0.83
C ALA A 126 1.78 -43.41 0.09
N ALA A 127 1.40 -44.69 0.22
CA ALA A 127 0.32 -45.29 -0.56
C ALA A 127 -1.05 -44.56 -0.41
N HIS A 128 -1.28 -43.90 0.73
CA HIS A 128 -2.50 -43.12 1.00
C HIS A 128 -2.45 -41.67 0.48
N LYS A 129 -1.27 -41.13 0.17
CA LYS A 129 -1.08 -39.73 -0.26
C LYS A 129 -1.15 -39.63 -1.78
N VAL A 130 -2.23 -39.05 -2.29
CA VAL A 130 -2.55 -39.06 -3.72
C VAL A 130 -2.97 -37.71 -4.27
N HIS A 131 -2.59 -37.42 -5.51
CA HIS A 131 -3.16 -36.33 -6.30
C HIS A 131 -4.24 -36.90 -7.21
N VAL A 132 -5.41 -36.26 -7.24
CA VAL A 132 -6.54 -36.63 -8.11
C VAL A 132 -6.73 -35.54 -9.16
N TYR A 133 -6.95 -35.93 -10.41
CA TYR A 133 -7.11 -35.02 -11.55
C TYR A 133 -8.37 -35.33 -12.34
N TYR A 134 -9.10 -34.28 -12.68
CA TYR A 134 -10.22 -34.29 -13.63
C TYR A 134 -9.85 -33.38 -14.81
N ARG A 135 -9.52 -33.99 -15.95
CA ARG A 135 -9.20 -33.25 -17.17
C ARG A 135 -10.45 -32.56 -17.69
N VAL A 136 -10.29 -31.31 -18.12
CA VAL A 136 -11.41 -30.48 -18.57
C VAL A 136 -11.32 -30.17 -20.06
N THR A 137 -12.48 -30.09 -20.72
CA THR A 137 -12.62 -29.59 -22.10
C THR A 137 -12.85 -28.08 -22.12
N ASP A 138 -13.64 -27.57 -21.18
CA ASP A 138 -13.97 -26.16 -21.03
C ASP A 138 -13.96 -25.77 -19.54
N CYS A 139 -12.97 -25.00 -19.10
CA CYS A 139 -12.98 -24.46 -17.75
C CYS A 139 -12.40 -23.04 -17.75
N PRO A 140 -13.24 -22.01 -17.63
CA PRO A 140 -12.78 -20.65 -17.43
C PRO A 140 -11.85 -20.52 -16.20
N VAL A 141 -10.79 -19.73 -16.34
CA VAL A 141 -9.78 -19.53 -15.29
C VAL A 141 -10.39 -18.99 -13.99
N ASP A 142 -11.41 -18.14 -14.10
CA ASP A 142 -12.11 -17.53 -12.96
C ASP A 142 -12.93 -18.53 -12.13
N ILE A 143 -13.18 -19.74 -12.65
CA ILE A 143 -14.00 -20.74 -11.96
C ILE A 143 -13.26 -21.96 -11.46
N ALA A 144 -12.10 -22.25 -12.03
CA ALA A 144 -11.29 -23.38 -11.58
C ALA A 144 -10.93 -23.27 -10.08
N LYS A 145 -10.61 -22.05 -9.61
CA LYS A 145 -10.34 -21.80 -8.19
C LYS A 145 -11.57 -22.03 -7.30
N PRO A 146 -12.76 -21.46 -7.59
CA PRO A 146 -14.00 -21.81 -6.89
C PRO A 146 -14.29 -23.31 -6.84
N ILE A 147 -14.11 -24.04 -7.96
CA ILE A 147 -14.30 -25.49 -8.01
C ILE A 147 -13.33 -26.21 -7.07
N GLN A 148 -12.01 -25.93 -7.16
CA GLN A 148 -11.02 -26.56 -6.28
C GLN A 148 -11.22 -26.20 -4.81
N GLN A 149 -11.66 -24.97 -4.51
CA GLN A 149 -12.01 -24.57 -3.14
C GLN A 149 -13.22 -25.35 -2.61
N ALA A 150 -14.25 -25.58 -3.44
CA ALA A 150 -15.39 -26.39 -3.04
C ALA A 150 -14.97 -27.84 -2.77
N ILE A 151 -14.07 -28.40 -3.60
CA ILE A 151 -13.51 -29.74 -3.38
C ILE A 151 -12.72 -29.81 -2.06
N VAL A 152 -11.86 -28.83 -1.77
CA VAL A 152 -11.15 -28.73 -0.48
C VAL A 152 -12.13 -28.73 0.70
N ASN A 153 -13.18 -27.90 0.63
CA ASN A 153 -14.12 -27.75 1.72
C ASN A 153 -14.93 -29.03 1.98
N GLN A 154 -15.43 -29.65 0.92
CA GLN A 154 -16.37 -30.76 0.98
C GLN A 154 -15.68 -32.12 1.19
N TYR A 155 -14.50 -32.31 0.60
CA TYR A 155 -13.82 -33.61 0.57
C TYR A 155 -12.49 -33.65 1.36
N GLY A 156 -12.07 -32.53 1.97
CA GLY A 156 -10.90 -32.51 2.86
C GLY A 156 -9.54 -32.58 2.15
N ALA A 157 -9.45 -32.07 0.92
CA ALA A 157 -8.15 -31.91 0.24
C ALA A 157 -7.29 -30.83 0.92
N ASP A 158 -5.96 -30.87 0.71
CA ASP A 158 -5.02 -29.85 1.21
C ASP A 158 -5.48 -28.44 0.79
N ASP A 159 -5.53 -27.50 1.73
CA ASP A 159 -6.06 -26.15 1.49
C ASP A 159 -5.31 -25.38 0.40
N ASN A 160 -4.04 -25.73 0.12
CA ASN A 160 -3.28 -25.12 -0.97
C ASN A 160 -3.68 -25.64 -2.35
N ALA A 161 -4.43 -26.75 -2.44
CA ALA A 161 -4.92 -27.29 -3.70
C ALA A 161 -5.92 -26.34 -4.39
N LYS A 162 -6.48 -25.33 -3.69
CA LYS A 162 -7.30 -24.27 -4.32
C LYS A 162 -6.54 -23.33 -5.25
N ASP A 163 -5.21 -23.30 -5.19
CA ASP A 163 -4.40 -22.47 -6.08
C ASP A 163 -4.27 -23.15 -7.46
N ILE A 164 -4.85 -22.53 -8.48
CA ILE A 164 -4.81 -23.05 -9.86
C ILE A 164 -3.40 -23.07 -10.47
N ALA A 165 -2.43 -22.38 -9.87
CA ALA A 165 -1.02 -22.41 -10.26
C ALA A 165 -0.15 -23.32 -9.35
N ARG A 166 -0.79 -24.12 -8.48
CA ARG A 166 -0.11 -25.08 -7.61
C ARG A 166 0.78 -26.01 -8.45
N VAL A 167 1.98 -26.27 -7.92
CA VAL A 167 2.90 -27.25 -8.48
C VAL A 167 2.67 -28.59 -7.81
N LEU A 168 2.48 -29.64 -8.60
CA LEU A 168 2.29 -31.01 -8.13
C LEU A 168 3.41 -31.91 -8.64
N ARG A 169 3.65 -33.01 -7.95
CA ARG A 169 4.75 -33.93 -8.25
C ARG A 169 4.54 -34.61 -9.60
N VAL A 170 5.63 -34.74 -10.34
CA VAL A 170 5.65 -35.40 -11.65
C VAL A 170 5.93 -36.89 -11.47
N PRO A 171 5.03 -37.79 -11.90
CA PRO A 171 5.29 -39.23 -11.99
C PRO A 171 6.54 -39.57 -12.80
N GLY A 172 7.17 -40.69 -12.48
CA GLY A 172 8.45 -41.11 -13.04
C GLY A 172 9.68 -40.49 -12.35
N PHE A 173 9.49 -39.49 -11.48
CA PHE A 173 10.56 -38.96 -10.63
C PHE A 173 10.43 -39.43 -9.17
N TRP A 174 11.55 -39.46 -8.45
CA TRP A 174 11.60 -39.88 -7.07
C TRP A 174 11.15 -38.76 -6.11
N HIS A 175 10.29 -39.10 -5.16
CA HIS A 175 10.06 -38.30 -3.98
C HIS A 175 11.26 -38.41 -3.03
N THR A 176 11.85 -37.29 -2.62
CA THR A 176 13.10 -37.27 -1.85
C THR A 176 12.97 -36.63 -0.46
N LYS A 177 11.77 -36.27 0.00
CA LYS A 177 11.58 -35.63 1.31
C LYS A 177 11.68 -36.61 2.47
N ALA A 178 11.15 -37.82 2.28
CA ALA A 178 11.14 -38.92 3.25
C ALA A 178 11.88 -40.14 2.68
N GLU A 179 11.51 -41.36 3.08
CA GLU A 179 11.97 -42.56 2.38
C GLU A 179 11.72 -42.42 0.86
N PRO A 180 12.73 -42.63 0.01
CA PRO A 180 12.58 -42.44 -1.41
C PRO A 180 11.50 -43.37 -1.99
N VAL A 181 10.47 -42.77 -2.59
CA VAL A 181 9.39 -43.50 -3.27
C VAL A 181 9.24 -42.91 -4.67
N MET A 182 9.14 -43.76 -5.68
CA MET A 182 8.84 -43.33 -7.04
C MET A 182 7.39 -42.81 -7.10
N VAL A 183 7.22 -41.58 -7.58
CA VAL A 183 5.89 -41.02 -7.84
C VAL A 183 5.31 -41.76 -9.04
N ARG A 184 4.13 -42.36 -8.89
CA ARG A 184 3.53 -43.22 -9.93
C ARG A 184 2.09 -42.88 -10.20
N ILE A 185 1.65 -43.10 -11.44
CA ILE A 185 0.23 -43.07 -11.77
C ILE A 185 -0.39 -44.39 -11.31
N ILE A 186 -1.36 -44.32 -10.38
CA ILE A 186 -2.08 -45.49 -9.83
C ILE A 186 -3.20 -45.91 -10.77
N SER A 187 -3.98 -44.95 -11.26
CA SER A 187 -5.08 -45.17 -12.19
C SER A 187 -5.15 -44.02 -13.18
N GLN A 188 -5.59 -44.33 -14.40
CA GLN A 188 -5.76 -43.37 -15.47
C GLN A 188 -6.89 -43.85 -16.39
N THR A 189 -7.73 -42.91 -16.81
CA THR A 189 -8.82 -43.13 -17.76
C THR A 189 -8.67 -42.13 -18.92
N GLU A 190 -9.47 -42.32 -19.97
CA GLU A 190 -9.59 -41.34 -21.06
C GLU A 190 -10.68 -40.30 -20.79
N ALA A 191 -11.23 -40.26 -19.56
CA ALA A 191 -12.35 -39.40 -19.23
C ALA A 191 -11.94 -37.92 -19.23
N ILE A 192 -12.70 -37.11 -19.96
CA ILE A 192 -12.57 -35.66 -20.03
C ILE A 192 -13.95 -35.06 -19.81
N TYR A 193 -14.03 -34.04 -18.96
CA TYR A 193 -15.29 -33.48 -18.49
C TYR A 193 -15.44 -32.01 -18.88
N SER A 194 -16.67 -31.51 -18.94
CA SER A 194 -16.90 -30.08 -18.81
C SER A 194 -16.76 -29.66 -17.35
N HIS A 195 -16.45 -28.39 -17.09
CA HIS A 195 -16.45 -27.88 -15.71
C HIS A 195 -17.81 -28.08 -15.03
N GLN A 196 -18.92 -27.98 -15.77
CA GLN A 196 -20.27 -28.18 -15.24
C GLN A 196 -20.53 -29.64 -14.85
N GLN A 197 -20.04 -30.61 -15.64
CA GLN A 197 -20.14 -32.02 -15.28
C GLN A 197 -19.42 -32.33 -13.96
N ILE A 198 -18.28 -31.69 -13.69
CA ILE A 198 -17.57 -31.85 -12.42
C ILE A 198 -18.37 -31.24 -11.26
N ILE A 199 -18.92 -30.03 -11.45
CA ILE A 199 -19.74 -29.33 -10.44
C ILE A 199 -20.97 -30.17 -10.08
N ASP A 200 -21.71 -30.64 -11.08
CA ASP A 200 -22.96 -31.37 -10.89
C ASP A 200 -22.72 -32.74 -10.27
N ALA A 201 -21.73 -33.49 -10.76
CA ALA A 201 -21.47 -34.84 -10.26
C ALA A 201 -20.91 -34.85 -8.84
N LEU A 202 -20.09 -33.87 -8.46
CA LEU A 202 -19.57 -33.73 -7.09
C LEU A 202 -20.52 -32.92 -6.19
N GLY A 203 -21.62 -32.37 -6.72
CA GLY A 203 -22.57 -31.56 -5.95
C GLY A 203 -21.95 -30.29 -5.37
N LEU A 204 -21.04 -29.63 -6.10
CA LEU A 204 -20.25 -28.51 -5.59
C LEU A 204 -21.06 -27.21 -5.57
N ASP A 205 -21.16 -26.54 -4.42
CA ASP A 205 -21.65 -25.16 -4.36
C ASP A 205 -20.52 -24.17 -4.66
N ILE A 206 -20.48 -23.69 -5.91
CA ILE A 206 -19.52 -22.69 -6.39
C ILE A 206 -20.10 -21.27 -6.47
N SER A 207 -21.29 -21.02 -5.89
CA SER A 207 -22.01 -19.76 -6.01
C SER A 207 -21.37 -18.57 -5.26
N ALA A 208 -20.22 -18.79 -4.62
CA ALA A 208 -19.39 -17.75 -4.02
C ALA A 208 -18.50 -17.03 -5.07
N LYS A 209 -18.95 -15.84 -5.50
CA LYS A 209 -18.21 -14.77 -6.21
C LYS A 209 -17.65 -15.09 -7.62
N ARG A 210 -18.32 -14.58 -8.67
CA ARG A 210 -17.71 -14.23 -9.96
C ARG A 210 -17.79 -12.71 -10.18
N LYS A 211 -16.67 -12.02 -10.35
CA LYS A 211 -16.60 -10.73 -11.09
C LYS A 211 -15.82 -10.94 -12.37
N ARG A 212 -16.48 -10.66 -13.50
CA ARG A 212 -15.97 -10.69 -14.87
C ARG A 212 -15.18 -9.43 -15.22
N THR A 213 -14.17 -9.62 -16.05
CA THR A 213 -13.53 -8.61 -16.91
C THR A 213 -14.33 -8.47 -18.22
N LYS A 214 -14.58 -7.24 -18.70
CA LYS A 214 -15.08 -6.89 -20.05
C LYS A 214 -13.96 -7.15 -21.09
N GLY A 215 -14.15 -7.43 -22.39
CA GLY A 215 -15.29 -7.57 -23.29
C GLY A 215 -14.83 -7.39 -24.76
N LYS A 216 -15.52 -8.02 -25.73
CA LYS A 216 -15.85 -7.59 -27.12
C LYS A 216 -16.02 -8.80 -28.05
N VAL A 217 -17.20 -8.97 -28.66
CA VAL A 217 -17.49 -8.76 -30.11
C VAL A 217 -19.02 -8.60 -30.25
N ALA A 218 -19.42 -7.78 -31.21
CA ALA A 218 -20.76 -7.33 -31.55
C ALA A 218 -21.62 -8.40 -32.28
N SER A 219 -22.90 -8.04 -32.42
CA SER A 219 -23.91 -8.47 -33.40
C SER A 219 -24.32 -9.95 -33.43
N GLU A 220 -25.56 -10.21 -33.02
CA GLU A 220 -26.57 -11.09 -33.66
C GLU A 220 -27.51 -11.65 -32.59
N ALA A 221 -28.68 -11.01 -32.41
CA ALA A 221 -29.91 -11.63 -31.89
C ALA A 221 -31.01 -10.56 -31.81
N ASN A 222 -31.53 -10.13 -32.97
CA ASN A 222 -32.66 -9.18 -33.03
C ASN A 222 -33.91 -9.78 -33.67
N GLU A 223 -34.07 -11.12 -33.67
CA GLU A 223 -35.23 -11.79 -34.28
C GLU A 223 -36.17 -12.48 -33.28
N GLY A 224 -35.78 -12.64 -32.01
CA GLY A 224 -36.66 -13.26 -30.99
C GLY A 224 -37.70 -12.32 -30.37
N VAL A 225 -37.45 -11.01 -30.38
CA VAL A 225 -38.29 -10.02 -29.67
C VAL A 225 -39.48 -9.57 -30.52
N MET A 226 -39.37 -9.61 -31.85
CA MET A 226 -40.47 -9.24 -32.77
C MET A 226 -41.55 -10.33 -32.90
N ALA A 227 -41.26 -11.57 -32.50
CA ALA A 227 -42.25 -12.66 -32.50
C ALA A 227 -43.21 -12.59 -31.28
N LEU A 228 -42.78 -11.99 -30.17
CA LEU A 228 -43.60 -11.80 -28.96
C LEU A 228 -44.56 -10.61 -29.04
N ILE A 229 -44.26 -9.60 -29.87
CA ILE A 229 -45.09 -8.40 -30.03
C ILE A 229 -46.30 -8.64 -30.97
N LYS A 230 -46.29 -9.72 -31.76
CA LYS A 230 -47.36 -10.04 -32.73
C LYS A 230 -48.53 -10.86 -32.15
N GLY A 231 -48.47 -11.22 -30.87
CA GLY A 231 -49.33 -12.26 -30.26
C GLY A 231 -50.42 -11.79 -29.29
N MET A 232 -50.63 -10.49 -29.04
CA MET A 232 -51.67 -10.04 -28.11
C MET A 232 -52.44 -8.85 -28.65
N GLY A 233 -53.72 -9.09 -28.96
CA GLY A 233 -54.65 -8.12 -29.51
C GLY A 233 -55.15 -7.09 -28.49
N ASN A 234 -55.77 -6.05 -29.05
CA ASN A 234 -56.44 -4.96 -28.34
C ASN A 234 -57.48 -5.48 -27.32
N ASN A 235 -57.15 -5.36 -26.03
CA ASN A 235 -58.02 -4.92 -24.92
C ASN A 235 -57.26 -5.08 -23.58
N VAL A 236 -56.56 -4.03 -23.16
CA VAL A 236 -56.01 -3.91 -21.80
C VAL A 236 -56.52 -2.59 -21.24
N LYS A 237 -57.39 -2.63 -20.21
CA LYS A 237 -57.74 -1.43 -19.43
C LYS A 237 -56.45 -0.89 -18.80
N PRO A 238 -56.26 0.45 -18.72
CA PRO A 238 -55.06 1.02 -18.10
C PRO A 238 -54.94 0.53 -16.65
N VAL A 239 -53.77 -0.01 -16.31
CA VAL A 239 -53.43 -0.40 -14.94
C VAL A 239 -53.36 0.88 -14.10
N VAL A 240 -54.17 0.98 -13.05
CA VAL A 240 -54.16 2.11 -12.13
C VAL A 240 -52.91 2.00 -11.25
N ASP A 241 -52.04 3.01 -11.32
CA ASP A 241 -50.85 3.14 -10.46
C ASP A 241 -51.28 3.55 -9.03
N VAL A 242 -51.18 2.59 -8.11
CA VAL A 242 -51.61 2.72 -6.71
C VAL A 242 -50.79 3.77 -5.94
N ASP A 243 -49.52 3.95 -6.27
CA ASP A 243 -48.66 4.94 -5.61
C ASP A 243 -49.01 6.35 -6.08
N GLN A 244 -49.29 6.53 -7.37
CA GLN A 244 -49.82 7.79 -7.88
C GLN A 244 -51.18 8.13 -7.27
N LEU A 245 -52.05 7.13 -7.07
CA LEU A 245 -53.35 7.31 -6.43
C LEU A 245 -53.19 7.76 -4.96
N ARG A 246 -52.28 7.16 -4.20
CA ARG A 246 -51.97 7.55 -2.81
C ARG A 246 -51.42 8.96 -2.72
N VAL A 247 -50.52 9.33 -3.63
CA VAL A 247 -50.01 10.70 -3.75
C VAL A 247 -51.14 11.67 -4.10
N ALA A 248 -52.02 11.33 -5.06
CA ALA A 248 -53.14 12.17 -5.42
C ALA A 248 -54.11 12.39 -4.23
N LEU A 249 -54.43 11.32 -3.50
CA LEU A 249 -55.26 11.38 -2.30
C LEU A 249 -54.64 12.24 -1.19
N SER A 250 -53.31 12.31 -1.07
CA SER A 250 -52.64 13.16 -0.07
C SER A 250 -52.88 14.67 -0.25
N PHE A 251 -53.32 15.10 -1.43
CA PHE A 251 -53.70 16.50 -1.72
C PHE A 251 -55.19 16.77 -1.46
N LEU A 252 -55.96 15.77 -1.04
CA LEU A 252 -57.42 15.85 -0.91
C LEU A 252 -57.81 15.54 0.53
N SER A 253 -58.71 16.35 1.12
CA SER A 253 -59.20 16.12 2.48
C SER A 253 -60.35 15.09 2.49
N PRO A 254 -60.35 14.12 3.41
CA PRO A 254 -61.48 13.21 3.65
C PRO A 254 -62.63 13.82 4.45
N ASP A 255 -62.54 15.07 4.92
CA ASP A 255 -63.52 15.64 5.86
C ASP A 255 -64.87 15.99 5.23
N GLU A 256 -64.90 16.13 3.90
CA GLU A 256 -66.12 16.41 3.14
C GLU A 256 -66.81 15.10 2.77
N TYR A 257 -67.91 14.76 3.46
CA TYR A 257 -68.59 13.47 3.33
C TYR A 257 -68.96 13.10 1.88
N GLY A 258 -69.37 14.08 1.07
CA GLY A 258 -69.66 13.85 -0.36
C GLY A 258 -68.44 13.35 -1.14
N LYS A 259 -67.29 14.02 -0.97
CA LYS A 259 -66.03 13.61 -1.62
C LYS A 259 -65.48 12.30 -1.05
N TRP A 260 -65.68 12.07 0.24
CA TRP A 260 -65.30 10.82 0.89
C TRP A 260 -66.02 9.62 0.27
N VAL A 261 -67.33 9.75 -0.02
CA VAL A 261 -68.13 8.77 -0.74
C VAL A 261 -67.70 8.67 -2.22
N ASP A 262 -67.57 9.80 -2.93
CA ASP A 262 -67.21 9.82 -4.35
C ASP A 262 -65.85 9.17 -4.62
N TYR A 263 -64.85 9.41 -3.76
CA TYR A 263 -63.52 8.80 -3.90
C TYR A 263 -63.53 7.34 -3.49
N GLY A 264 -64.37 6.94 -2.52
CA GLY A 264 -64.63 5.54 -2.24
C GLY A 264 -65.21 4.81 -3.46
N LEU A 265 -66.22 5.40 -4.11
CA LEU A 265 -66.81 4.88 -5.36
C LEU A 265 -65.79 4.83 -6.50
N ALA A 266 -64.98 5.89 -6.68
CA ALA A 266 -63.94 5.95 -7.69
C ALA A 266 -62.92 4.81 -7.55
N ILE A 267 -62.43 4.60 -6.33
CA ILE A 267 -61.43 3.58 -6.01
C ILE A 267 -62.03 2.19 -6.15
N LYS A 268 -63.25 1.96 -5.63
CA LYS A 268 -63.93 0.66 -5.74
C LYS A 268 -64.32 0.32 -7.18
N SER A 269 -64.63 1.33 -8.02
CA SER A 269 -64.91 1.14 -9.45
C SER A 269 -63.72 0.58 -10.22
N ASP A 270 -62.51 1.09 -9.97
CA ASP A 270 -61.34 0.76 -10.77
C ASP A 270 -60.46 -0.34 -10.15
N LEU A 271 -60.47 -0.47 -8.81
CA LEU A 271 -59.64 -1.41 -8.06
C LEU A 271 -60.45 -2.52 -7.36
N GLY A 272 -61.78 -2.49 -7.41
CA GLY A 272 -62.61 -3.45 -6.68
C GLY A 272 -62.33 -3.44 -5.18
N ASP A 273 -62.49 -4.58 -4.51
CA ASP A 273 -62.26 -4.71 -3.07
C ASP A 273 -60.79 -4.54 -2.66
N GLU A 274 -59.84 -4.71 -3.58
CA GLU A 274 -58.42 -4.41 -3.35
C GLU A 274 -58.16 -2.91 -3.10
N GLY A 275 -59.11 -2.05 -3.47
CA GLY A 275 -59.08 -0.62 -3.21
C GLY A 275 -59.39 -0.21 -1.77
N TYR A 276 -60.02 -1.09 -0.97
CA TYR A 276 -60.46 -0.76 0.40
C TYR A 276 -59.34 -0.26 1.31
N PRO A 277 -58.14 -0.91 1.37
CA PRO A 277 -57.06 -0.45 2.24
C PRO A 277 -56.57 0.95 1.90
N ILE A 278 -56.59 1.33 0.62
CA ILE A 278 -56.14 2.65 0.14
C ILE A 278 -57.12 3.74 0.57
N TRP A 279 -58.42 3.49 0.36
CA TRP A 279 -59.46 4.41 0.79
C TRP A 279 -59.53 4.52 2.31
N LEU A 280 -59.38 3.40 3.04
CA LEU A 280 -59.37 3.37 4.51
C LEU A 280 -58.19 4.16 5.08
N GLU A 281 -57.00 4.01 4.51
CA GLU A 281 -55.79 4.73 4.93
C GLU A 281 -55.93 6.24 4.73
N TRP A 282 -56.46 6.67 3.58
CA TRP A 282 -56.77 8.07 3.35
C TRP A 282 -57.85 8.59 4.31
N SER A 283 -58.91 7.81 4.54
CA SER A 283 -60.01 8.15 5.45
C SER A 283 -59.55 8.38 6.88
N ARG A 284 -58.55 7.60 7.34
CA ARG A 284 -57.92 7.71 8.68
C ARG A 284 -57.22 9.05 8.92
N THR A 285 -56.99 9.86 7.90
CA THR A 285 -56.41 11.20 8.06
C THR A 285 -57.42 12.24 8.59
N SER A 286 -58.72 11.90 8.63
CA SER A 286 -59.75 12.73 9.28
C SER A 286 -59.83 12.46 10.78
N ASP A 287 -59.97 13.52 11.58
CA ASP A 287 -60.31 13.40 13.01
C ASP A 287 -61.74 12.84 13.24
N LYS A 288 -62.59 12.80 12.20
CA LYS A 288 -63.95 12.26 12.24
C LYS A 288 -64.01 10.76 11.87
N PHE A 289 -62.87 10.13 11.63
CA PHE A 289 -62.80 8.76 11.13
C PHE A 289 -63.35 7.73 12.14
N ASN A 290 -64.20 6.82 11.65
CA ASN A 290 -64.67 5.65 12.38
C ASN A 290 -64.53 4.42 11.48
N GLU A 291 -63.75 3.44 11.94
CA GLU A 291 -63.38 2.26 11.15
C GLU A 291 -64.56 1.34 10.85
N ASP A 292 -65.43 1.10 11.83
CA ASP A 292 -66.62 0.25 11.66
C ASP A 292 -67.60 0.88 10.67
N ALA A 293 -67.82 2.20 10.76
CA ALA A 293 -68.66 2.94 9.82
C ALA A 293 -68.07 3.00 8.41
N ALA A 294 -66.74 3.12 8.28
CA ALA A 294 -66.07 3.07 6.99
C ALA A 294 -66.18 1.68 6.35
N ARG A 295 -66.07 0.60 7.15
CA ARG A 295 -66.23 -0.78 6.67
C ARG A 295 -67.66 -1.04 6.21
N ASP A 296 -68.65 -0.68 7.01
CA ASP A 296 -70.07 -0.83 6.66
C ASP A 296 -70.41 -0.07 5.38
N LYS A 297 -69.92 1.18 5.26
CA LYS A 297 -70.09 1.98 4.04
C LYS A 297 -69.49 1.30 2.82
N TRP A 298 -68.26 0.79 2.93
CA TRP A 298 -67.58 0.13 1.81
C TRP A 298 -68.33 -1.12 1.36
N ASP A 299 -68.74 -1.97 2.29
CA ASP A 299 -69.33 -3.27 1.96
C ASP A 299 -70.79 -3.12 1.48
N ASN A 300 -71.57 -2.19 2.05
CA ASN A 300 -73.03 -2.14 1.85
C ASN A 300 -73.56 -0.95 1.04
N ASP A 301 -72.84 0.19 1.00
CA ASP A 301 -73.37 1.44 0.42
C ASP A 301 -72.62 1.93 -0.82
N LEU A 302 -71.35 1.53 -1.01
CA LEU A 302 -70.56 1.91 -2.18
C LEU A 302 -70.74 0.90 -3.32
N GLU A 303 -71.74 1.14 -4.17
CA GLU A 303 -72.01 0.35 -5.37
C GLU A 303 -71.53 1.09 -6.64
N PRO A 304 -70.40 0.66 -7.26
CA PRO A 304 -69.88 1.33 -8.44
C PRO A 304 -70.81 1.14 -9.66
N ASN A 305 -71.30 2.23 -10.23
CA ASN A 305 -72.07 2.24 -11.47
C ASN A 305 -71.26 2.72 -12.70
N GLY A 306 -69.97 2.98 -12.51
CA GLY A 306 -69.03 3.46 -13.55
C GLY A 306 -69.11 4.96 -13.86
N SER A 307 -69.91 5.74 -13.13
CA SER A 307 -70.03 7.20 -13.36
C SER A 307 -68.83 8.03 -12.87
N ILE A 308 -68.08 7.52 -11.90
CA ILE A 308 -66.88 8.15 -11.32
C ILE A 308 -65.77 7.09 -11.24
N THR A 309 -64.56 7.46 -11.64
CA THR A 309 -63.37 6.59 -11.71
C THR A 309 -62.19 7.25 -11.00
N VAL A 310 -61.08 6.54 -10.81
CA VAL A 310 -59.84 7.07 -10.21
C VAL A 310 -59.32 8.31 -10.97
N ALA A 311 -59.64 8.47 -12.25
CA ALA A 311 -59.34 9.68 -13.02
C ALA A 311 -59.91 10.97 -12.38
N THR A 312 -61.06 10.89 -11.71
CA THR A 312 -61.66 12.00 -10.96
C THR A 312 -60.81 12.44 -9.77
N ILE A 313 -60.17 11.48 -9.08
CA ILE A 313 -59.26 11.75 -7.97
C ILE A 313 -58.02 12.48 -8.48
N PHE A 314 -57.42 12.00 -9.58
CA PHE A 314 -56.27 12.66 -10.19
C PHE A 314 -56.58 14.08 -10.68
N HIS A 315 -57.77 14.29 -11.26
CA HIS A 315 -58.22 15.61 -11.68
C HIS A 315 -58.31 16.57 -10.48
N ASN A 316 -59.00 16.15 -9.42
CA ASN A 316 -59.19 16.98 -8.22
C ASN A 316 -57.86 17.27 -7.50
N ALA A 317 -56.96 16.28 -7.39
CA ALA A 317 -55.64 16.46 -6.80
C ALA A 317 -54.76 17.45 -7.59
N LYS A 318 -54.88 17.44 -8.92
CA LYS A 318 -54.18 18.39 -9.80
C LYS A 318 -54.68 19.82 -9.60
N GLU A 319 -55.98 20.01 -9.43
CA GLU A 319 -56.56 21.32 -9.14
C GLU A 319 -56.20 21.81 -7.72
N ALA A 320 -56.20 20.93 -6.72
CA ALA A 320 -55.73 21.22 -5.36
C ALA A 320 -54.25 21.67 -5.34
N LYS A 321 -53.38 20.97 -6.09
CA LYS A 321 -51.96 21.32 -6.24
C LYS A 321 -51.77 22.67 -6.93
N LYS A 322 -52.56 22.98 -7.96
CA LYS A 322 -52.52 24.32 -8.63
C LYS A 322 -52.98 25.44 -7.70
N ALA A 323 -53.90 25.16 -6.78
CA ALA A 323 -54.36 26.11 -5.77
C ALA A 323 -53.35 26.32 -4.61
N GLY A 324 -52.18 25.68 -4.66
CA GLY A 324 -51.12 25.84 -3.66
C GLY A 324 -51.35 25.08 -2.36
N GLN A 325 -52.24 24.09 -2.36
CA GLN A 325 -52.49 23.25 -1.18
C GLN A 325 -51.31 22.30 -0.94
N ALA A 326 -50.73 22.37 0.27
CA ALA A 326 -49.72 21.43 0.73
C ALA A 326 -50.36 20.06 1.03
N PRO A 327 -49.63 18.94 0.85
CA PRO A 327 -50.15 17.62 1.20
C PRO A 327 -50.48 17.55 2.69
N VAL A 328 -51.60 16.92 3.03
CA VAL A 328 -52.07 16.79 4.42
C VAL A 328 -51.07 15.92 5.20
N THR A 329 -50.37 16.51 6.17
CA THR A 329 -49.41 15.84 7.05
C THR A 329 -50.10 15.39 8.35
N GLY A 330 -49.64 14.28 8.94
CA GLY A 330 -50.02 13.92 10.31
C GLY A 330 -49.56 14.96 11.35
N ALA A 331 -50.15 14.91 12.54
CA ALA A 331 -50.01 15.90 13.61
C ALA A 331 -48.58 16.17 14.15
N ASP A 332 -47.55 15.47 13.66
CA ASP A 332 -46.15 15.61 14.09
C ASP A 332 -45.25 16.36 13.08
N GLY A 333 -45.79 16.84 11.96
CA GLY A 333 -45.03 17.64 10.99
C GLY A 333 -43.92 16.88 10.27
N THR A 334 -43.89 15.54 10.33
CA THR A 334 -42.93 14.74 9.56
C THR A 334 -43.52 14.32 8.20
N VAL A 335 -42.83 14.68 7.12
CA VAL A 335 -42.96 13.95 5.85
C VAL A 335 -42.39 12.57 6.12
N LYS A 336 -43.21 11.52 6.11
CA LYS A 336 -42.73 10.14 6.19
C LYS A 336 -41.91 9.85 4.92
N VAL A 337 -40.60 10.08 4.99
CA VAL A 337 -39.64 9.47 4.07
C VAL A 337 -39.79 7.97 4.26
N ASP A 338 -40.08 7.22 3.20
CA ASP A 338 -40.22 5.77 3.31
C ASP A 338 -38.94 5.23 3.94
N LYS A 339 -39.06 4.57 5.10
CA LYS A 339 -37.91 4.08 5.88
C LYS A 339 -37.21 2.92 5.17
N PHE A 340 -37.78 2.47 4.06
CA PHE A 340 -37.38 1.29 3.33
C PHE A 340 -37.33 1.58 1.83
N LEU A 341 -36.34 1.00 1.15
CA LEU A 341 -36.40 0.81 -0.29
C LEU A 341 -37.35 -0.37 -0.56
N ARG A 342 -38.28 -0.20 -1.49
CA ARG A 342 -39.26 -1.21 -1.88
C ARG A 342 -39.17 -1.54 -3.36
N ASP A 343 -39.48 -2.79 -3.70
CA ASP A 343 -39.57 -3.23 -5.09
C ASP A 343 -40.91 -2.86 -5.75
N ASP A 344 -41.05 -3.14 -7.05
CA ASP A 344 -42.27 -2.89 -7.82
C ASP A 344 -43.51 -3.66 -7.29
N ASN A 345 -43.30 -4.68 -6.46
CA ASN A 345 -44.36 -5.45 -5.80
C ASN A 345 -44.59 -5.00 -4.35
N ASN A 346 -44.06 -3.83 -3.96
CA ASN A 346 -44.14 -3.23 -2.63
C ASN A 346 -43.46 -4.05 -1.51
N ASN A 347 -42.62 -5.04 -1.85
CA ASN A 347 -41.82 -5.77 -0.88
C ASN A 347 -40.66 -4.91 -0.39
N ILE A 348 -40.36 -4.97 0.89
CA ILE A 348 -39.21 -4.25 1.45
C ILE A 348 -37.92 -4.92 0.97
N VAL A 349 -37.13 -4.20 0.17
CA VAL A 349 -35.81 -4.61 -0.30
C VAL A 349 -34.80 -4.47 0.83
N CYS A 350 -34.68 -3.26 1.38
CA CYS A 350 -33.77 -2.92 2.48
C CYS A 350 -34.17 -1.60 3.17
N ASN A 351 -33.38 -1.14 4.14
CA ASN A 351 -33.50 0.22 4.67
C ASN A 351 -33.27 1.27 3.56
N ALA A 352 -33.85 2.46 3.73
CA ALA A 352 -33.73 3.54 2.75
C ALA A 352 -32.27 3.87 2.42
N ILE A 353 -31.98 3.98 1.12
CA ILE A 353 -30.68 4.39 0.57
C ILE A 353 -30.91 5.42 -0.52
N THR A 354 -30.14 6.50 -0.45
CA THR A 354 -30.26 7.63 -1.38
C THR A 354 -28.99 7.74 -2.23
N VAL A 355 -29.19 7.93 -3.53
CA VAL A 355 -28.12 8.30 -4.46
C VAL A 355 -28.02 9.83 -4.47
N GLU A 356 -27.04 10.38 -3.77
CA GLU A 356 -26.89 11.83 -3.58
C GLU A 356 -26.26 12.50 -4.82
N ALA A 357 -25.27 11.86 -5.44
CA ALA A 357 -24.52 12.43 -6.57
C ALA A 357 -23.91 11.37 -7.48
N ILE A 358 -23.59 11.76 -8.71
CA ILE A 358 -22.71 11.01 -9.62
C ILE A 358 -21.26 11.34 -9.26
N THR A 359 -20.42 10.31 -9.09
CA THR A 359 -18.98 10.48 -8.81
C THR A 359 -18.18 10.30 -10.10
N ARG A 360 -17.00 10.93 -10.19
CA ARG A 360 -15.99 10.70 -11.24
C ARG A 360 -14.59 11.04 -10.73
N ASP A 361 -13.55 10.59 -11.41
CA ASP A 361 -12.17 11.02 -11.12
C ASP A 361 -11.77 12.32 -11.85
N GLU A 362 -10.51 12.73 -11.65
CA GLU A 362 -9.91 13.93 -12.24
C GLU A 362 -9.74 13.88 -13.77
N HIS A 363 -9.82 12.69 -14.37
CA HIS A 363 -9.73 12.47 -15.81
C HIS A 363 -11.10 12.36 -16.50
N ASN A 364 -12.19 12.57 -15.74
CA ASN A 364 -13.55 12.25 -16.18
C ASN A 364 -13.71 10.76 -16.53
N GLU A 365 -13.03 9.90 -15.78
CA GLU A 365 -13.14 8.45 -15.85
C GLU A 365 -13.68 7.93 -14.50
N ASN A 366 -13.77 6.60 -14.36
CA ASN A 366 -14.16 5.92 -13.11
C ASN A 366 -15.46 6.44 -12.47
N PHE A 367 -16.50 6.62 -13.29
CA PHE A 367 -17.82 7.06 -12.83
C PHE A 367 -18.43 6.14 -11.77
N GLY A 368 -19.24 6.71 -10.89
CA GLY A 368 -19.89 6.01 -9.80
C GLY A 368 -21.05 6.76 -9.17
N LYS A 369 -21.41 6.36 -7.95
CA LYS A 369 -22.49 6.94 -7.15
C LYS A 369 -22.02 7.25 -5.74
N LEU A 370 -22.42 8.41 -5.24
CA LEU A 370 -22.30 8.79 -3.84
C LEU A 370 -23.57 8.37 -3.11
N LEU A 371 -23.46 7.38 -2.23
CA LEU A 371 -24.59 6.80 -1.52
C LEU A 371 -24.67 7.33 -0.09
N VAL A 372 -25.90 7.59 0.38
CA VAL A 372 -26.22 7.98 1.76
C VAL A 372 -27.25 7.02 2.32
N TRP A 373 -27.02 6.53 3.54
CA TRP A 373 -27.97 5.68 4.25
C TRP A 373 -27.82 5.81 5.77
N HIS A 374 -28.76 5.27 6.51
CA HIS A 374 -28.71 5.16 7.98
C HIS A 374 -28.60 3.69 8.38
N ASP A 375 -27.73 3.40 9.34
CA ASP A 375 -27.61 2.06 9.93
C ASP A 375 -28.70 1.78 10.99
N PRO A 376 -28.80 0.56 11.55
CA PRO A 376 -29.81 0.24 12.57
C PRO A 376 -29.70 1.06 13.88
N LEU A 377 -28.58 1.77 14.09
CA LEU A 377 -28.37 2.68 15.23
C LEU A 377 -28.64 4.14 14.85
N ASP A 378 -29.26 4.38 13.69
CA ASP A 378 -29.55 5.69 13.12
C ASP A 378 -28.30 6.54 12.82
N LYS A 379 -27.13 5.90 12.70
CA LYS A 379 -25.92 6.60 12.29
C LYS A 379 -25.93 6.76 10.77
N ARG A 380 -25.79 8.02 10.32
CA ARG A 380 -25.68 8.36 8.91
C ARG A 380 -24.33 7.91 8.35
N HIS A 381 -24.38 7.19 7.23
CA HIS A 381 -23.25 6.81 6.41
C HIS A 381 -23.31 7.53 5.07
N ARG A 382 -22.15 7.90 4.53
CA ARG A 382 -21.99 8.56 3.23
C ARG A 382 -20.73 8.05 2.56
N LYS A 383 -20.85 7.46 1.36
CA LYS A 383 -19.74 6.76 0.72
C LYS A 383 -19.86 6.70 -0.80
N ALA A 384 -18.76 6.97 -1.49
CA ALA A 384 -18.65 6.83 -2.94
C ALA A 384 -18.37 5.37 -3.33
N PHE A 385 -19.01 4.91 -4.40
CA PHE A 385 -18.81 3.61 -4.99
C PHE A 385 -18.70 3.75 -6.51
N ALA A 386 -17.71 3.09 -7.13
CA ALA A 386 -17.61 3.05 -8.58
C ALA A 386 -18.81 2.30 -9.18
N ASP A 387 -19.30 2.72 -10.35
CA ASP A 387 -20.37 2.02 -11.05
C ASP A 387 -19.95 0.58 -11.38
N ALA A 388 -18.65 0.36 -11.62
CA ALA A 388 -18.08 -0.97 -11.77
C ALA A 388 -18.34 -1.87 -10.57
N ASP A 389 -18.33 -1.33 -9.34
CA ASP A 389 -18.57 -2.08 -8.09
C ASP A 389 -20.05 -2.27 -7.79
N ILE A 390 -20.89 -1.32 -8.23
CA ILE A 390 -22.35 -1.41 -8.15
C ILE A 390 -22.85 -2.50 -9.09
N LEU A 391 -22.50 -2.43 -10.38
CA LEU A 391 -22.95 -3.37 -11.43
C LEU A 391 -22.61 -4.84 -11.14
N SER A 392 -21.61 -5.05 -10.30
CA SER A 392 -21.02 -6.35 -10.03
C SER A 392 -21.31 -6.84 -8.60
N GLY A 393 -22.12 -6.10 -7.84
CA GLY A 393 -22.61 -6.47 -6.51
C GLY A 393 -21.60 -6.37 -5.37
N GLU A 394 -20.37 -5.89 -5.59
CA GLU A 394 -19.39 -5.76 -4.49
C GLU A 394 -19.83 -4.73 -3.44
N VAL A 395 -20.57 -3.71 -3.87
CA VAL A 395 -21.17 -2.69 -3.00
C VAL A 395 -22.05 -3.30 -1.90
N VAL A 396 -22.70 -4.44 -2.16
CA VAL A 396 -23.67 -5.05 -1.24
C VAL A 396 -23.01 -5.46 0.08
N LYS A 397 -21.77 -5.96 0.03
CA LYS A 397 -21.03 -6.35 1.25
C LYS A 397 -20.70 -5.14 2.12
N ASP A 398 -20.36 -4.01 1.49
CA ASP A 398 -20.09 -2.77 2.20
C ASP A 398 -21.33 -2.15 2.80
N LEU A 399 -22.42 -2.13 2.04
CA LEU A 399 -23.72 -1.67 2.52
C LEU A 399 -24.18 -2.53 3.70
N ALA A 400 -24.05 -3.86 3.59
CA ALA A 400 -24.35 -4.78 4.69
C ALA A 400 -23.48 -4.54 5.93
N SER A 401 -22.17 -4.36 5.75
CA SER A 401 -21.26 -3.99 6.86
C SER A 401 -21.60 -2.62 7.46
N GLY A 402 -22.20 -1.73 6.67
CA GLY A 402 -22.73 -0.43 7.08
C GLY A 402 -24.17 -0.47 7.56
N GLY A 403 -24.76 -1.65 7.79
CA GLY A 403 -26.08 -1.79 8.40
C GLY A 403 -27.28 -1.94 7.44
N ILE A 404 -27.05 -2.04 6.13
CA ILE A 404 -28.11 -2.32 5.15
C ILE A 404 -28.39 -3.82 5.08
N GLY A 405 -29.52 -4.27 5.63
CA GLY A 405 -29.98 -5.66 5.51
C GLY A 405 -30.93 -5.84 4.32
N LEU A 406 -30.58 -6.72 3.37
CA LEU A 406 -31.50 -7.20 2.33
C LEU A 406 -32.50 -8.20 2.92
N ARG A 407 -33.80 -8.07 2.63
CA ARG A 407 -34.84 -8.84 3.35
C ARG A 407 -35.31 -10.14 2.72
N TYR A 408 -35.12 -10.37 1.40
CA TYR A 408 -35.61 -11.59 0.74
C TYR A 408 -34.66 -12.15 -0.35
N GLY A 409 -33.34 -11.95 -0.19
CA GLY A 409 -32.31 -12.64 -0.97
C GLY A 409 -31.99 -12.01 -2.33
N LYS A 410 -31.73 -12.83 -3.36
CA LYS A 410 -31.21 -12.39 -4.68
C LYS A 410 -32.12 -11.41 -5.44
N GLY A 411 -33.44 -11.50 -5.25
CA GLY A 411 -34.39 -10.56 -5.86
C GLY A 411 -34.19 -9.13 -5.35
N ALA A 412 -34.08 -8.98 -4.03
CA ALA A 412 -33.80 -7.72 -3.37
C ALA A 412 -32.43 -7.14 -3.77
N GLU A 413 -31.41 -7.99 -3.90
CA GLU A 413 -30.08 -7.58 -4.36
C GLU A 413 -30.13 -6.99 -5.78
N ASN A 414 -30.71 -7.74 -6.74
CA ASN A 414 -30.81 -7.29 -8.13
C ASN A 414 -31.59 -5.98 -8.26
N TYR A 415 -32.69 -5.85 -7.51
CA TYR A 415 -33.47 -4.62 -7.50
C TYR A 415 -32.66 -3.45 -6.95
N LEU A 416 -32.00 -3.61 -5.80
CA LEU A 416 -31.11 -2.58 -5.24
C LEU A 416 -30.06 -2.14 -6.26
N LEU A 417 -29.33 -3.07 -6.87
CA LEU A 417 -28.30 -2.74 -7.86
C LEU A 417 -28.86 -2.04 -9.09
N HIS A 418 -30.05 -2.46 -9.57
CA HIS A 418 -30.76 -1.82 -10.66
C HIS A 418 -31.16 -0.38 -10.31
N THR A 419 -31.73 -0.15 -9.12
CA THR A 419 -32.10 1.18 -8.63
C THR A 419 -30.88 2.08 -8.53
N LEU A 420 -29.79 1.62 -7.90
CA LEU A 420 -28.55 2.40 -7.74
C LEU A 420 -27.92 2.76 -9.09
N THR A 421 -27.95 1.84 -10.06
CA THR A 421 -27.38 2.05 -11.40
C THR A 421 -28.19 3.07 -12.20
N ASN A 422 -29.52 2.99 -12.15
CA ASN A 422 -30.40 3.79 -12.99
C ASN A 422 -30.80 5.15 -12.39
N THR A 423 -30.56 5.34 -11.09
CA THR A 423 -30.78 6.64 -10.45
C THR A 423 -29.76 7.65 -10.94
N LYS A 424 -30.26 8.78 -11.45
CA LYS A 424 -29.46 9.86 -12.02
C LYS A 424 -29.73 11.16 -11.25
N PRO A 425 -28.95 11.46 -10.20
CA PRO A 425 -29.01 12.76 -9.54
C PRO A 425 -28.37 13.84 -10.42
N ASP A 426 -28.79 15.09 -10.26
CA ASP A 426 -28.22 16.25 -10.96
C ASP A 426 -26.86 16.69 -10.37
N LYS A 427 -26.57 16.28 -9.13
CA LYS A 427 -25.34 16.65 -8.41
C LYS A 427 -24.16 15.77 -8.89
N HIS A 428 -23.02 16.40 -9.11
CA HIS A 428 -21.75 15.75 -9.43
C HIS A 428 -20.71 15.99 -8.33
N VAL A 429 -19.85 15.00 -8.09
CA VAL A 429 -18.73 15.09 -7.14
C VAL A 429 -17.45 14.51 -7.72
N LEU A 430 -16.32 15.13 -7.37
CA LEU A 430 -14.99 14.65 -7.73
C LEU A 430 -14.51 13.64 -6.67
N CYS A 431 -14.14 12.45 -7.12
CA CYS A 431 -13.55 11.43 -6.26
C CYS A 431 -12.04 11.38 -6.41
N VAL A 432 -11.36 11.31 -5.27
CA VAL A 432 -9.90 11.17 -5.20
C VAL A 432 -9.52 9.88 -4.47
N GLU A 433 -8.30 9.40 -4.73
CA GLU A 433 -7.80 8.12 -4.22
C GLU A 433 -6.83 8.25 -3.04
N ARG A 434 -6.40 9.46 -2.70
CA ARG A 434 -5.38 9.73 -1.68
C ARG A 434 -5.64 11.01 -0.91
N LEU A 435 -5.01 11.14 0.26
CA LEU A 435 -5.02 12.35 1.07
C LEU A 435 -4.08 13.42 0.47
N GLY A 436 -4.19 14.64 0.98
CA GLY A 436 -3.30 15.74 0.64
C GLY A 436 -3.91 16.80 -0.27
N TRP A 437 -3.07 17.60 -0.92
CA TRP A 437 -3.53 18.64 -1.82
C TRP A 437 -4.12 18.05 -3.09
N GLN A 438 -5.34 18.50 -3.40
CA GLN A 438 -6.02 18.23 -4.65
C GLN A 438 -6.27 19.55 -5.37
N ARG A 439 -5.88 19.58 -6.66
CA ARG A 439 -6.22 20.71 -7.53
C ARG A 439 -7.63 20.52 -8.08
N THR A 440 -8.45 21.57 -7.96
CA THR A 440 -9.80 21.62 -8.53
C THR A 440 -9.94 22.83 -9.47
N GLN A 441 -11.06 22.93 -10.18
CA GLN A 441 -11.34 24.11 -11.02
C GLN A 441 -11.55 25.39 -10.20
N ALA A 442 -11.99 25.26 -8.94
CA ALA A 442 -12.30 26.39 -8.06
C ALA A 442 -11.12 26.84 -7.17
N GLY A 443 -10.02 26.09 -7.20
CA GLY A 443 -8.85 26.31 -6.36
C GLY A 443 -8.34 24.99 -5.76
N ASP A 444 -7.17 25.05 -5.14
CA ASP A 444 -6.59 23.88 -4.49
C ASP A 444 -7.23 23.68 -3.10
N CYS A 445 -7.64 22.45 -2.81
CA CYS A 445 -8.20 22.04 -1.53
C CYS A 445 -7.35 20.92 -0.91
N PHE A 446 -7.52 20.67 0.38
CA PHE A 446 -6.80 19.64 1.11
C PHE A 446 -7.75 18.53 1.55
N VAL A 447 -7.49 17.31 1.10
CA VAL A 447 -8.33 16.14 1.35
C VAL A 447 -7.81 15.37 2.58
N MET A 448 -8.69 15.19 3.55
CA MET A 448 -8.50 14.41 4.78
C MET A 448 -9.43 13.16 4.76
N PRO A 449 -9.24 12.16 5.64
CA PRO A 449 -10.03 10.93 5.61
C PRO A 449 -11.55 11.11 5.73
N ASP A 450 -11.98 12.16 6.44
CA ASP A 450 -13.37 12.43 6.79
C ASP A 450 -13.91 13.76 6.25
N ARG A 451 -13.05 14.60 5.65
CA ARG A 451 -13.41 15.95 5.20
C ARG A 451 -12.48 16.46 4.11
N THR A 452 -12.93 17.47 3.38
CA THR A 452 -12.11 18.27 2.47
C THR A 452 -12.09 19.72 2.95
N ILE A 453 -10.90 20.31 3.04
CA ILE A 453 -10.65 21.65 3.58
C ILE A 453 -10.31 22.59 2.43
N GLY A 454 -11.00 23.74 2.34
CA GLY A 454 -10.77 24.76 1.31
C GLY A 454 -11.92 24.93 0.33
N ASN A 455 -11.75 25.84 -0.62
CA ASN A 455 -12.76 26.11 -1.64
C ASN A 455 -12.82 24.97 -2.66
N GLN A 456 -13.99 24.34 -2.75
CA GLN A 456 -14.25 23.26 -3.70
C GLN A 456 -15.10 23.75 -4.89
N GLY A 457 -15.57 25.01 -4.85
CA GLY A 457 -16.54 25.53 -5.81
C GLY A 457 -17.85 24.77 -5.75
N ASP A 458 -18.47 24.58 -6.93
CA ASP A 458 -19.76 23.91 -7.06
C ASP A 458 -19.63 22.37 -7.07
N GLU A 459 -18.42 21.83 -7.26
CA GLU A 459 -18.15 20.39 -7.30
C GLU A 459 -17.40 19.94 -6.04
N GLU A 460 -18.11 19.21 -5.19
CA GLU A 460 -17.55 18.67 -3.95
C GLU A 460 -16.47 17.60 -4.23
N VAL A 461 -15.40 17.57 -3.44
CA VAL A 461 -14.33 16.59 -3.52
C VAL A 461 -14.43 15.59 -2.37
N VAL A 462 -14.48 14.29 -2.70
CA VAL A 462 -14.68 13.19 -1.75
C VAL A 462 -13.60 12.12 -1.93
N ILE A 463 -13.03 11.65 -0.83
CA ILE A 463 -12.10 10.51 -0.83
C ILE A 463 -12.86 9.19 -1.05
N GLN A 464 -12.52 8.44 -2.10
CA GLN A 464 -13.15 7.16 -2.45
C GLN A 464 -12.39 5.96 -1.87
N ASN A 465 -11.07 6.08 -1.72
CA ASN A 465 -10.23 4.98 -1.27
C ASN A 465 -10.45 4.64 0.21
N ARG A 466 -10.85 3.41 0.51
CA ARG A 466 -11.17 2.98 1.88
C ARG A 466 -9.95 2.73 2.75
N LEU A 467 -8.81 2.46 2.13
CA LEU A 467 -7.57 2.17 2.85
C LEU A 467 -7.09 3.38 3.66
N VAL A 468 -7.57 4.59 3.33
CA VAL A 468 -7.26 5.82 4.08
C VAL A 468 -7.74 5.77 5.54
N ARG A 469 -8.81 5.02 5.84
CA ARG A 469 -9.33 4.87 7.21
C ARG A 469 -8.40 4.05 8.09
N GLY A 470 -7.60 3.16 7.50
CA GLY A 470 -6.61 2.35 8.22
C GLY A 470 -5.28 3.07 8.45
N LEU A 471 -5.18 4.36 8.11
CA LEU A 471 -3.90 5.05 8.17
C LEU A 471 -3.51 5.54 9.57
N GLY A 472 -4.44 5.52 10.53
CA GLY A 472 -4.26 6.12 11.85
C GLY A 472 -4.24 7.65 11.81
N VAL A 473 -4.90 8.26 10.82
CA VAL A 473 -5.13 9.71 10.76
C VAL A 473 -6.48 9.97 11.42
N GLU A 474 -6.45 10.53 12.62
CA GLU A 474 -7.62 10.71 13.48
C GLU A 474 -7.38 11.80 14.51
N ASP A 475 -8.47 12.41 14.99
CA ASP A 475 -8.42 13.47 16.00
C ASP A 475 -8.87 12.94 17.36
N ALA A 476 -8.12 13.29 18.41
CA ALA A 476 -8.48 13.06 19.80
C ALA A 476 -8.07 14.26 20.67
N GLY A 477 -8.97 14.70 21.54
CA GLY A 477 -8.78 15.84 22.44
C GLY A 477 -8.99 17.21 21.78
N THR A 478 -8.53 18.27 22.45
CA THR A 478 -8.53 19.65 21.94
C THR A 478 -7.12 20.19 21.70
N ILE A 479 -7.01 21.36 21.06
CA ILE A 479 -5.72 21.99 20.82
C ILE A 479 -5.08 22.47 22.13
N GLU A 480 -5.89 22.93 23.09
CA GLU A 480 -5.44 23.34 24.42
C GLU A 480 -4.90 22.13 25.21
N GLU A 481 -5.56 20.97 25.11
CA GLU A 481 -5.08 19.73 25.71
C GLU A 481 -3.77 19.25 25.07
N TRP A 482 -3.63 19.38 23.74
CA TRP A 482 -2.37 19.10 23.06
C TRP A 482 -1.28 20.07 23.51
N GLN A 483 -1.58 21.37 23.62
CA GLN A 483 -0.64 22.39 24.08
C GLN A 483 -0.14 22.11 25.51
N GLU A 484 -1.04 21.85 26.47
CA GLU A 484 -0.65 21.59 27.85
C GLU A 484 0.01 20.21 28.02
N GLY A 485 -0.54 19.18 27.36
CA GLY A 485 -0.12 17.79 27.52
C GLY A 485 1.12 17.41 26.71
N ILE A 486 1.41 18.09 25.59
CA ILE A 486 2.49 17.73 24.66
C ILE A 486 3.33 18.95 24.33
N GLY A 487 2.71 20.04 23.85
CA GLY A 487 3.39 21.26 23.44
C GLY A 487 4.30 21.85 24.53
N ARG A 488 3.82 21.93 25.77
CA ARG A 488 4.55 22.39 26.95
C ARG A 488 5.83 21.60 27.18
N TYR A 489 5.76 20.27 27.11
CA TYR A 489 6.93 19.40 27.30
C TYR A 489 7.89 19.40 26.11
N CYS A 490 7.44 19.79 24.92
CA CYS A 490 8.31 20.02 23.78
C CYS A 490 9.18 21.27 23.95
N LYS A 491 8.70 22.27 24.70
CA LYS A 491 9.47 23.49 24.96
C LYS A 491 10.84 23.13 25.57
N ASP A 492 11.88 23.82 25.12
CA ASP A 492 13.29 23.55 25.46
C ASP A 492 13.85 22.18 25.05
N ASN A 493 13.03 21.26 24.51
CA ASN A 493 13.46 19.94 24.04
C ASN A 493 13.57 19.91 22.52
N SER A 494 14.79 20.10 21.99
CA SER A 494 14.99 20.42 20.57
C SER A 494 14.57 19.30 19.61
N ARG A 495 14.76 18.04 20.02
CA ARG A 495 14.40 16.85 19.21
C ARG A 495 12.89 16.66 19.14
N LEU A 496 12.15 17.06 20.18
CA LEU A 496 10.69 17.02 20.18
C LEU A 496 10.11 18.08 19.25
N ILE A 497 10.60 19.33 19.34
CA ILE A 497 10.18 20.40 18.42
C ILE A 497 10.54 20.05 16.97
N LEU A 498 11.75 19.56 16.70
CA LEU A 498 12.13 19.08 15.37
C LEU A 498 11.12 18.04 14.84
N SER A 499 10.75 17.05 15.66
CA SER A 499 9.84 15.98 15.24
C SER A 499 8.46 16.51 14.82
N VAL A 500 7.92 17.47 15.56
CA VAL A 500 6.66 18.14 15.20
C VAL A 500 6.82 18.98 13.93
N CYS A 501 7.90 19.77 13.82
CA CYS A 501 8.18 20.61 12.65
C CYS A 501 8.37 19.81 11.35
N VAL A 502 9.00 18.63 11.43
CA VAL A 502 9.14 17.71 10.28
C VAL A 502 7.75 17.28 9.79
N MET A 503 6.87 16.85 10.69
CA MET A 503 5.51 16.43 10.30
C MET A 503 4.69 17.61 9.73
N LEU A 504 4.72 18.77 10.38
CA LEU A 504 4.03 19.98 9.91
C LEU A 504 4.52 20.48 8.55
N SER A 505 5.73 20.11 8.12
CA SER A 505 6.25 20.53 6.82
C SER A 505 5.51 19.91 5.64
N GLY A 506 4.82 18.78 5.83
CA GLY A 506 4.15 18.02 4.78
C GLY A 506 3.20 18.85 3.91
N PRO A 507 2.20 19.52 4.51
CA PRO A 507 1.27 20.38 3.78
C PRO A 507 1.93 21.57 3.08
N THR A 508 3.22 21.85 3.36
CA THR A 508 3.95 22.96 2.72
C THR A 508 4.78 22.51 1.51
N LEU A 509 5.04 21.20 1.34
CA LEU A 509 5.87 20.68 0.25
C LEU A 509 5.25 20.88 -1.13
N TYR A 510 3.95 20.60 -1.29
CA TYR A 510 3.24 20.83 -2.56
C TYR A 510 3.20 22.32 -2.96
N PRO A 511 2.77 23.27 -2.08
CA PRO A 511 2.86 24.70 -2.38
C PRO A 511 4.26 25.16 -2.78
N LEU A 512 5.29 24.60 -2.14
CA LEU A 512 6.68 24.94 -2.39
C LEU A 512 7.24 24.30 -3.69
N GLY A 513 6.60 23.25 -4.20
CA GLY A 513 7.15 22.40 -5.25
C GLY A 513 8.45 21.70 -4.82
N ALA A 514 8.55 21.34 -3.53
CA ALA A 514 9.73 20.71 -2.95
C ALA A 514 9.68 19.18 -3.04
N ASP A 515 10.86 18.57 -3.13
CA ASP A 515 11.05 17.13 -3.01
C ASP A 515 10.81 16.65 -1.56
N ASN A 516 10.69 15.33 -1.39
CA ASN A 516 10.64 14.75 -0.05
C ASN A 516 11.97 14.93 0.66
N VAL A 517 11.87 15.26 1.93
CA VAL A 517 12.98 15.45 2.85
C VAL A 517 12.65 14.77 4.17
N GLY A 518 13.64 14.53 5.01
CA GLY A 518 13.40 13.87 6.28
C GLY A 518 14.52 14.05 7.28
N ALA A 519 14.20 13.72 8.53
CA ALA A 519 15.13 13.65 9.63
C ALA A 519 15.14 12.23 10.19
N ASN A 520 16.34 11.68 10.41
CA ASN A 520 16.53 10.43 11.10
C ASN A 520 17.16 10.72 12.47
N LEU A 521 16.46 10.41 13.55
CA LEU A 521 17.00 10.52 14.90
C LEU A 521 17.92 9.32 15.14
N ARG A 522 19.22 9.59 15.23
CA ARG A 522 20.27 8.56 15.40
C ARG A 522 20.79 8.52 16.83
N GLY A 523 20.77 7.37 17.46
CA GLY A 523 21.48 7.15 18.72
C GLY A 523 21.18 5.81 19.36
N GLN A 524 21.91 5.45 20.41
CA GLN A 524 21.77 4.16 21.10
C GLN A 524 20.32 3.84 21.50
N SER A 525 20.00 2.56 21.65
CA SER A 525 18.70 2.07 22.10
C SER A 525 18.30 2.73 23.43
N SER A 526 17.00 2.80 23.72
CA SER A 526 16.47 3.33 24.98
C SER A 526 16.78 4.81 25.28
N SER A 527 17.23 5.59 24.29
CA SER A 527 17.47 7.04 24.43
C SER A 527 16.20 7.90 24.38
N GLY A 528 15.06 7.34 23.97
CA GLY A 528 13.77 8.06 23.86
C GLY A 528 13.33 8.42 22.43
N LYS A 529 14.03 7.94 21.38
CA LYS A 529 13.70 8.20 19.97
C LYS A 529 12.24 7.88 19.59
N THR A 530 11.72 6.74 20.02
CA THR A 530 10.32 6.35 19.80
C THR A 530 9.35 7.36 20.44
N THR A 531 9.71 7.98 21.56
CA THR A 531 8.91 9.05 22.17
C THR A 531 8.88 10.30 21.28
N ALA A 532 10.01 10.68 20.68
CA ALA A 532 10.02 11.77 19.70
C ALA A 532 9.17 11.45 18.46
N LEU A 533 9.19 10.20 17.99
CA LEU A 533 8.30 9.74 16.91
C LEU A 533 6.82 9.83 17.29
N LEU A 534 6.43 9.45 18.52
CA LEU A 534 5.07 9.59 19.02
C LEU A 534 4.62 11.05 19.11
N VAL A 535 5.50 11.92 19.59
CA VAL A 535 5.24 13.36 19.63
C VAL A 535 5.07 13.93 18.22
N GLY A 536 5.91 13.54 17.26
CA GLY A 536 5.73 13.91 15.85
C GLY A 536 4.42 13.36 15.28
N ALA A 537 4.14 12.07 15.48
CA ALA A 537 2.93 11.41 15.00
C ALA A 537 1.66 12.10 15.50
N SER A 538 1.67 12.59 16.75
CA SER A 538 0.55 13.32 17.38
C SER A 538 0.05 14.53 16.57
N VAL A 539 0.83 15.04 15.62
CA VAL A 539 0.38 16.05 14.66
C VAL A 539 -0.82 15.55 13.85
N TYR A 540 -0.81 14.30 13.38
CA TYR A 540 -1.84 13.75 12.49
C TYR A 540 -2.63 12.57 13.08
N GLY A 541 -2.12 11.92 14.14
CA GLY A 541 -2.81 10.82 14.79
C GLY A 541 -2.01 10.17 15.93
N GLY A 542 -2.52 9.08 16.49
CA GLY A 542 -1.87 8.37 17.59
C GLY A 542 -0.75 7.41 17.14
N ASP A 543 -0.47 6.41 17.98
CA ASP A 543 0.53 5.36 17.72
C ASP A 543 0.27 4.61 16.39
N GLY A 544 -1.00 4.42 16.03
CA GLY A 544 -1.41 3.79 14.76
C GLY A 544 -0.94 4.53 13.50
N PHE A 545 -0.56 5.81 13.62
CA PHE A 545 0.01 6.59 12.53
C PHE A 545 1.46 6.19 12.21
N ILE A 546 2.22 5.73 13.21
CA ILE A 546 3.62 5.29 13.07
C ILE A 546 3.70 4.01 12.23
N LYS A 547 4.75 3.91 11.42
CA LYS A 547 5.04 2.74 10.59
C LYS A 547 6.35 2.09 11.01
N SER A 548 6.50 0.81 10.72
CA SER A 548 7.77 0.11 10.89
C SER A 548 8.52 0.06 9.57
N TRP A 549 9.84 0.24 9.61
CA TRP A 549 10.72 -0.07 8.49
C TRP A 549 10.79 -1.56 8.16
N ARG A 550 10.31 -2.44 9.06
CA ARG A 550 10.08 -3.86 8.79
C ARG A 550 8.85 -4.06 7.90
N SER A 551 8.97 -3.65 6.65
CA SER A 551 7.93 -3.73 5.64
C SER A 551 8.51 -4.13 4.28
N THR A 552 7.64 -4.43 3.33
CA THR A 552 8.04 -4.64 1.93
C THR A 552 8.02 -3.30 1.18
N ASP A 553 8.82 -3.15 0.12
CA ASP A 553 8.81 -1.95 -0.73
C ASP A 553 7.39 -1.59 -1.17
N ASN A 554 6.63 -2.58 -1.68
CA ASN A 554 5.23 -2.38 -2.10
C ASN A 554 4.33 -1.86 -0.97
N GLY A 555 4.54 -2.38 0.24
CA GLY A 555 3.79 -1.94 1.43
C GLY A 555 4.13 -0.50 1.79
N MET A 556 5.41 -0.12 1.73
CA MET A 556 5.85 1.26 1.96
C MET A 556 5.34 2.22 0.88
N GLU A 557 5.46 1.87 -0.41
CA GLU A 557 4.94 2.64 -1.54
C GLU A 557 3.45 2.94 -1.37
N ALA A 558 2.64 1.92 -1.10
CA ALA A 558 1.19 2.07 -0.92
C ALA A 558 0.85 2.96 0.29
N ASN A 559 1.57 2.79 1.40
CA ASN A 559 1.34 3.59 2.61
C ASN A 559 1.77 5.05 2.45
N ALA A 560 2.84 5.32 1.70
CA ALA A 560 3.31 6.66 1.42
C ALA A 560 2.38 7.39 0.44
N ALA A 561 1.92 6.72 -0.62
CA ALA A 561 0.95 7.25 -1.57
C ALA A 561 -0.36 7.69 -0.92
N LEU A 562 -0.88 6.91 0.03
CA LEU A 562 -2.13 7.22 0.72
C LEU A 562 -2.01 8.40 1.72
N ARG A 563 -0.81 8.72 2.22
CA ARG A 563 -0.52 9.81 3.18
C ARG A 563 0.08 11.06 2.54
N ASN A 564 -0.14 11.23 1.25
CA ASN A 564 0.45 12.30 0.47
C ASN A 564 0.15 13.68 1.10
N ASP A 565 1.15 14.56 1.14
CA ASP A 565 1.18 15.88 1.77
C ASP A 565 0.91 15.92 3.29
N LEU A 566 0.95 14.78 3.99
CA LEU A 566 0.98 14.70 5.47
C LEU A 566 2.41 14.41 5.94
N GLY A 567 2.62 13.51 6.91
CA GLY A 567 3.93 13.05 7.37
C GLY A 567 4.08 11.52 7.28
N TYR A 568 5.31 11.03 7.28
CA TYR A 568 5.60 9.60 7.36
C TYR A 568 6.56 9.30 8.53
N PRO A 569 6.04 9.06 9.75
CA PRO A 569 6.85 8.60 10.87
C PRO A 569 7.12 7.10 10.76
N ALA A 570 8.39 6.71 10.76
CA ALA A 570 8.84 5.34 10.58
C ALA A 570 9.87 4.93 11.64
N ASP A 571 9.54 3.95 12.47
CA ASP A 571 10.42 3.49 13.55
C ASP A 571 11.37 2.36 13.10
N GLU A 572 12.54 2.37 13.74
CA GLU A 572 13.61 1.38 13.63
C GLU A 572 14.09 1.06 12.21
N LEU A 573 14.78 2.02 11.58
CA LEU A 573 15.39 1.85 10.25
C LEU A 573 16.29 0.60 10.14
N GLY A 574 16.93 0.19 11.23
CA GLY A 574 17.75 -1.02 11.28
C GLY A 574 16.99 -2.35 11.10
N GLN A 575 15.66 -2.36 11.24
CA GLN A 575 14.83 -3.55 10.96
C GLN A 575 14.44 -3.71 9.49
N ALA A 576 14.76 -2.74 8.64
CA ALA A 576 14.55 -2.86 7.20
C ALA A 576 15.34 -4.04 6.62
N ASN A 577 14.86 -4.59 5.50
CA ASN A 577 15.61 -5.62 4.79
C ASN A 577 16.96 -5.04 4.30
N PRO A 578 18.10 -5.56 4.79
CA PRO A 578 19.38 -4.94 4.50
C PRO A 578 19.78 -4.92 3.03
N LYS A 579 19.26 -5.88 2.23
CA LYS A 579 19.58 -6.00 0.79
C LYS A 579 18.95 -4.92 -0.08
N ILE A 580 17.95 -4.21 0.44
CA ILE A 580 17.18 -3.20 -0.30
C ILE A 580 17.13 -1.87 0.45
N LEU A 581 17.77 -1.76 1.61
CA LEU A 581 17.71 -0.58 2.49
C LEU A 581 18.00 0.72 1.73
N GLY A 582 19.11 0.77 0.97
CA GLY A 582 19.47 1.96 0.19
C GLY A 582 18.41 2.31 -0.85
N GLN A 583 17.85 1.31 -1.54
CA GLN A 583 16.79 1.51 -2.52
C GLN A 583 15.48 1.97 -1.88
N SER A 584 15.09 1.40 -0.74
CA SER A 584 13.85 1.77 -0.03
C SER A 584 13.93 3.21 0.51
N ILE A 585 15.08 3.62 1.05
CA ILE A 585 15.32 5.03 1.44
C ILE A 585 15.22 5.95 0.23
N TYR A 586 15.90 5.60 -0.87
CA TYR A 586 15.90 6.41 -2.09
C TYR A 586 14.50 6.56 -2.69
N MET A 587 13.75 5.45 -2.76
CA MET A 587 12.36 5.41 -3.21
C MET A 587 11.46 6.33 -2.38
N MET A 588 11.52 6.22 -1.03
CA MET A 588 10.74 7.05 -0.12
C MET A 588 11.01 8.55 -0.33
N LEU A 589 12.29 8.92 -0.44
CA LEU A 589 12.73 10.31 -0.60
C LEU A 589 12.55 10.87 -2.02
N ASN A 590 12.43 10.01 -3.04
CA ASN A 590 12.11 10.46 -4.39
C ASN A 590 10.61 10.68 -4.59
N GLY A 591 9.76 9.98 -3.82
CA GLY A 591 8.33 10.10 -4.00
C GLY A 591 7.79 9.40 -5.25
N VAL A 592 8.55 8.46 -5.81
CA VAL A 592 8.21 7.78 -7.07
C VAL A 592 8.20 6.26 -6.82
N PRO A 593 7.10 5.56 -7.16
CA PRO A 593 7.04 4.11 -7.09
C PRO A 593 7.92 3.47 -8.14
N LYS A 594 8.27 2.19 -7.94
CA LYS A 594 8.91 1.40 -8.98
C LYS A 594 8.02 1.31 -10.22
N ASP A 595 8.58 1.60 -11.40
CA ASP A 595 7.91 1.41 -12.68
C ASP A 595 7.57 -0.07 -12.88
N ARG A 596 6.35 -0.34 -13.35
CA ARG A 596 5.87 -1.70 -13.62
C ARG A 596 5.21 -1.72 -14.99
N ALA A 597 5.41 -2.78 -15.76
CA ALA A 597 4.58 -3.01 -16.94
C ALA A 597 3.21 -3.57 -16.52
N THR A 598 2.15 -3.19 -17.24
CA THR A 598 0.87 -3.89 -17.25
C THR A 598 1.02 -5.21 -18.00
N GLN A 599 0.02 -6.08 -17.92
CA GLN A 599 -0.02 -7.35 -18.67
C GLN A 599 0.04 -7.15 -20.20
N THR A 600 -0.27 -5.94 -20.69
CA THR A 600 -0.21 -5.56 -22.11
C THR A 600 1.12 -4.94 -22.52
N GLY A 601 2.10 -4.86 -21.61
CA GLY A 601 3.40 -4.22 -21.85
C GLY A 601 3.38 -2.69 -21.76
N ALA A 602 2.23 -2.07 -21.48
CA ALA A 602 2.13 -0.63 -21.22
C ALA A 602 2.69 -0.29 -19.83
N ALA A 603 3.24 0.90 -19.63
CA ALA A 603 3.68 1.31 -18.30
C ALA A 603 2.48 1.50 -17.36
N ARG A 604 2.46 0.78 -16.23
CA ARG A 604 1.59 1.08 -15.10
C ARG A 604 2.21 2.25 -14.34
N ILE A 605 1.63 3.43 -14.51
CA ILE A 605 2.03 4.62 -13.77
C ILE A 605 1.63 4.43 -12.30
N GLY A 606 2.62 4.27 -11.43
CA GLY A 606 2.37 4.23 -10.00
C GLY A 606 2.09 5.64 -9.45
N GLN A 607 1.38 5.70 -8.32
CA GLN A 607 1.08 6.98 -7.69
C GLN A 607 2.33 7.56 -7.02
N ARG A 608 2.69 8.79 -7.39
CA ARG A 608 3.73 9.56 -6.71
C ARG A 608 3.24 10.00 -5.32
N TRP A 609 4.17 10.23 -4.41
CA TRP A 609 3.87 10.74 -3.07
C TRP A 609 4.82 11.85 -2.65
N ARG A 610 4.28 12.74 -1.83
CA ARG A 610 5.05 13.78 -1.15
C ARG A 610 4.88 13.61 0.35
N VAL A 611 5.93 13.17 1.05
CA VAL A 611 5.89 12.99 2.51
C VAL A 611 7.23 13.39 3.11
N PRO A 612 7.25 14.23 4.16
CA PRO A 612 8.40 14.38 5.03
C PRO A 612 8.54 13.12 5.89
N LEU A 613 9.75 12.57 5.90
CA LEU A 613 10.08 11.33 6.62
C LEU A 613 10.67 11.67 7.99
N LEU A 614 10.07 11.16 9.06
CA LEU A 614 10.68 11.17 10.39
C LEU A 614 11.04 9.74 10.75
N SER A 615 12.33 9.46 10.90
CA SER A 615 12.84 8.12 11.14
C SER A 615 13.60 8.03 12.46
N SER A 616 13.78 6.80 12.96
CA SER A 616 14.71 6.52 14.06
C SER A 616 15.68 5.39 13.72
N SER A 617 16.87 5.43 14.30
CA SER A 617 17.90 4.41 14.10
C SER A 617 18.95 4.40 15.22
N GLU A 618 19.70 3.30 15.32
CA GLU A 618 20.87 3.21 16.19
C GLU A 618 22.16 3.69 15.52
N LYS A 619 22.30 3.36 14.24
CA LYS A 619 23.42 3.72 13.36
C LYS A 619 22.95 4.71 12.30
N SER A 620 23.87 5.51 11.77
CA SER A 620 23.58 6.44 10.67
C SER A 620 23.24 5.65 9.41
N VAL A 621 22.55 6.32 8.48
CA VAL A 621 22.27 5.74 7.16
C VAL A 621 23.57 5.32 6.49
N ALA A 622 24.61 6.14 6.61
CA ALA A 622 25.93 5.85 6.07
C ALA A 622 26.55 4.57 6.66
N GLU A 623 26.59 4.46 8.00
CA GLU A 623 27.11 3.29 8.71
C GLU A 623 26.31 2.02 8.37
N MET A 624 24.98 2.13 8.22
CA MET A 624 24.13 1.01 7.86
C MET A 624 24.38 0.53 6.44
N LEU A 625 24.47 1.42 5.44
CA LEU A 625 24.73 1.03 4.06
C LEU A 625 26.15 0.46 3.89
N ALA A 626 27.15 1.11 4.51
CA ALA A 626 28.54 0.65 4.49
C ALA A 626 28.68 -0.76 5.08
N GLY A 627 27.98 -1.05 6.18
CA GLY A 627 27.97 -2.39 6.80
C GLY A 627 27.43 -3.52 5.91
N HIS A 628 26.74 -3.18 4.81
CA HIS A 628 26.19 -4.13 3.84
C HIS A 628 26.92 -4.09 2.48
N GLY A 629 28.03 -3.37 2.38
CA GLY A 629 28.79 -3.24 1.14
C GLY A 629 28.11 -2.37 0.07
N GLU A 630 27.10 -1.59 0.45
CA GLU A 630 26.46 -0.61 -0.44
C GLU A 630 27.19 0.74 -0.36
N LYS A 631 27.40 1.38 -1.51
CA LYS A 631 27.97 2.73 -1.56
C LYS A 631 26.93 3.75 -1.10
N VAL A 632 27.29 4.54 -0.10
CA VAL A 632 26.53 5.72 0.31
C VAL A 632 26.61 6.77 -0.79
N THR A 633 25.48 7.32 -1.20
CA THR A 633 25.47 8.47 -2.11
C THR A 633 25.23 9.74 -1.31
N ALA A 634 26.00 10.79 -1.60
CA ALA A 634 25.82 12.12 -1.01
C ALA A 634 24.39 12.67 -1.15
N GLY A 635 23.65 12.22 -2.17
CA GLY A 635 22.25 12.61 -2.40
C GLY A 635 21.28 12.08 -1.34
N ILE A 636 21.54 10.90 -0.75
CA ILE A 636 20.72 10.34 0.32
C ILE A 636 20.95 11.10 1.63
N GLU A 637 22.21 11.35 1.99
CA GLU A 637 22.58 11.99 3.26
C GLU A 637 22.07 13.43 3.39
N VAL A 638 21.86 14.13 2.28
CA VAL A 638 21.31 15.50 2.29
C VAL A 638 19.78 15.54 2.31
N ARG A 639 19.10 14.41 2.00
CA ARG A 639 17.63 14.30 1.98
C ARG A 639 17.07 13.60 3.22
N LEU A 640 17.78 12.62 3.78
CA LEU A 640 17.47 12.03 5.09
C LEU A 640 18.59 12.37 6.07
N ILE A 641 18.35 13.41 6.87
CA ILE A 641 19.36 14.05 7.70
C ILE A 641 19.52 13.27 9.01
N ASP A 642 20.70 12.69 9.25
CA ASP A 642 21.05 11.98 10.49
C ASP A 642 21.30 12.96 11.66
N VAL A 643 20.25 13.29 12.41
CA VAL A 643 20.34 14.16 13.59
C VAL A 643 20.67 13.33 14.84
N PRO A 644 21.77 13.63 15.57
CA PRO A 644 22.05 12.95 16.83
C PRO A 644 20.89 13.08 17.82
N ALA A 645 20.39 11.95 18.31
CA ALA A 645 19.24 11.89 19.20
C ALA A 645 19.55 12.44 20.59
N LEU A 646 20.76 12.20 21.11
CA LEU A 646 21.21 12.68 22.41
C LEU A 646 21.69 14.14 22.28
N PRO A 647 21.12 15.11 23.00
CA PRO A 647 21.70 16.43 23.14
C PRO A 647 22.84 16.41 24.16
N ASP A 648 23.78 17.36 24.02
CA ASP A 648 24.91 17.49 24.94
C ASP A 648 24.37 17.79 26.36
N GLY A 649 24.64 16.90 27.33
CA GLY A 649 24.18 17.04 28.72
C GLY A 649 22.71 16.70 28.97
N GLY A 650 22.01 16.07 28.02
CA GLY A 650 20.59 15.69 28.15
C GLY A 650 20.32 14.40 28.92
N TYR A 651 19.05 14.21 29.29
CA TYR A 651 18.51 13.03 29.96
C TYR A 651 17.89 12.05 28.95
N GLY A 652 18.70 11.51 28.04
CA GLY A 652 18.21 10.84 26.82
C GLY A 652 18.01 11.87 25.72
N ILE A 653 16.88 11.84 24.99
CA ILE A 653 16.56 12.87 23.97
C ILE A 653 16.17 14.24 24.56
N PHE A 654 16.04 14.36 25.88
CA PHE A 654 15.49 15.54 26.54
C PHE A 654 16.60 16.44 27.10
N GLU A 655 16.65 17.70 26.69
CA GLU A 655 17.41 18.76 27.36
C GLU A 655 16.78 19.20 28.68
N SER A 656 15.44 19.21 28.76
CA SER A 656 14.68 19.62 29.94
C SER A 656 13.65 18.55 30.32
N LEU A 657 13.62 18.22 31.60
CA LEU A 657 12.60 17.32 32.17
C LEU A 657 11.31 18.06 32.57
N HIS A 658 11.34 19.40 32.59
CA HIS A 658 10.27 20.23 33.16
C HIS A 658 9.95 19.80 34.59
N ASP A 659 8.71 19.40 34.85
CA ASP A 659 8.19 18.88 36.10
C ASP A 659 8.35 17.36 36.28
N ALA A 660 8.92 16.65 35.29
CA ALA A 660 9.15 15.21 35.39
C ALA A 660 10.42 14.88 36.21
N GLY A 661 10.35 13.84 37.05
CA GLY A 661 11.48 13.43 37.88
C GLY A 661 12.61 12.68 37.16
N SER A 662 12.42 12.24 35.92
CA SER A 662 13.45 11.57 35.10
C SER A 662 13.06 11.56 33.61
N GLY A 663 14.03 11.28 32.73
CA GLY A 663 13.75 11.09 31.30
C GLY A 663 12.76 9.95 31.03
N ALA A 664 12.84 8.85 31.79
CA ALA A 664 11.87 7.76 31.68
C ALA A 664 10.45 8.21 32.11
N ALA A 665 10.34 9.01 33.17
CA ALA A 665 9.06 9.56 33.61
C ALA A 665 8.46 10.50 32.55
N LEU A 666 9.26 11.41 31.99
CA LEU A 666 8.81 12.30 30.91
C LEU A 666 8.37 11.51 29.67
N SER A 667 9.15 10.49 29.28
CA SER A 667 8.79 9.59 28.19
C SER A 667 7.43 8.92 28.39
N ASN A 668 7.14 8.44 29.61
CA ASN A 668 5.85 7.83 29.94
C ASN A 668 4.70 8.85 30.03
N ILE A 669 4.97 10.11 30.41
CA ILE A 669 3.99 11.20 30.35
C ILE A 669 3.62 11.45 28.88
N LEU A 670 4.62 11.68 28.03
CA LEU A 670 4.41 11.95 26.60
C LEU A 670 3.68 10.81 25.90
N LYS A 671 4.09 9.55 26.11
CA LYS A 671 3.40 8.37 25.55
C LYS A 671 1.91 8.32 25.89
N ARG A 672 1.55 8.61 27.15
CA ARG A 672 0.14 8.65 27.60
C ARG A 672 -0.61 9.82 26.98
N ASN A 673 0.03 10.97 26.88
CA ASN A 673 -0.59 12.17 26.36
C ASN A 673 -0.80 12.08 24.84
N THR A 674 0.18 11.59 24.08
CA THR A 674 0.04 11.38 22.62
C THR A 674 -1.03 10.35 22.27
N ALA A 675 -1.34 9.39 23.16
CA ALA A 675 -2.44 8.47 22.97
C ALA A 675 -3.83 9.12 23.18
N ARG A 676 -3.91 10.24 23.90
CA ARG A 676 -5.17 10.94 24.23
C ARG A 676 -5.38 12.21 23.42
N PHE A 677 -4.29 12.89 23.05
CA PHE A 677 -4.29 14.20 22.41
C PHE A 677 -3.47 14.12 21.13
N HIS A 678 -4.14 13.97 19.98
CA HIS A 678 -3.48 13.84 18.67
C HIS A 678 -4.39 14.26 17.51
N GLY A 679 -3.80 14.49 16.34
CA GLY A 679 -4.50 14.86 15.08
C GLY A 679 -4.91 16.32 14.99
N VAL A 680 -5.37 16.88 16.11
CA VAL A 680 -5.94 18.24 16.17
C VAL A 680 -4.96 19.31 15.69
N LEU A 681 -3.68 19.22 16.06
CA LEU A 681 -2.65 20.17 15.63
C LEU A 681 -2.50 20.19 14.11
N GLY A 682 -2.40 19.02 13.46
CA GLY A 682 -2.26 18.91 12.02
C GLY A 682 -3.50 19.37 11.28
N ARG A 683 -4.69 19.00 11.76
CA ARG A 683 -5.96 19.48 11.19
C ARG A 683 -6.06 21.00 11.23
N MET A 684 -5.88 21.60 12.41
CA MET A 684 -5.98 23.06 12.56
C MET A 684 -4.88 23.78 11.79
N PHE A 685 -3.67 23.20 11.70
CA PHE A 685 -2.61 23.75 10.87
C PHE A 685 -3.01 23.80 9.40
N ILE A 686 -3.58 22.71 8.86
CA ILE A 686 -4.04 22.66 7.47
C ILE A 686 -5.19 23.64 7.22
N GLU A 687 -6.18 23.71 8.12
CA GLU A 687 -7.29 24.67 8.04
C GLU A 687 -6.78 26.12 7.94
N ASN A 688 -5.84 26.49 8.81
CA ASN A 688 -5.24 27.82 8.79
C ASN A 688 -4.34 28.06 7.57
N LEU A 689 -3.60 27.04 7.11
CA LEU A 689 -2.73 27.13 5.93
C LEU A 689 -3.54 27.35 4.65
N VAL A 690 -4.64 26.60 4.47
CA VAL A 690 -5.56 26.75 3.35
C VAL A 690 -6.22 28.14 3.38
N SER A 691 -6.65 28.58 4.56
CA SER A 691 -7.22 29.92 4.76
C SER A 691 -6.21 31.03 4.39
N LEU A 692 -4.95 30.89 4.83
CA LEU A 692 -3.87 31.82 4.52
C LEU A 692 -3.59 31.95 3.01
N GLY A 693 -3.72 30.85 2.26
CA GLY A 693 -3.60 30.88 0.81
C GLY A 693 -4.73 31.64 0.11
N GLY A 694 -5.93 31.69 0.72
CA GLY A 694 -7.08 32.38 0.15
C GLY A 694 -7.46 31.85 -1.24
N GLY A 695 -7.36 30.54 -1.46
CA GLY A 695 -7.59 29.89 -2.75
C GLY A 695 -6.38 29.89 -3.71
N ASP A 696 -5.28 30.58 -3.38
CA ASP A 696 -4.04 30.59 -4.17
C ASP A 696 -2.91 29.91 -3.38
N VAL A 697 -2.68 28.64 -3.70
CA VAL A 697 -1.65 27.82 -3.05
C VAL A 697 -0.24 28.39 -3.26
N LEU A 698 0.00 29.17 -4.32
CA LEU A 698 1.32 29.72 -4.62
C LEU A 698 1.74 30.79 -3.59
N LYS A 699 0.78 31.47 -2.95
CA LYS A 699 1.06 32.39 -1.85
C LYS A 699 1.66 31.69 -0.65
N ILE A 700 1.15 30.50 -0.33
CA ILE A 700 1.70 29.64 0.73
C ILE A 700 3.14 29.27 0.36
N GLY A 701 3.35 28.79 -0.88
CA GLY A 701 4.67 28.40 -1.39
C GLY A 701 5.70 29.53 -1.32
N LYS A 702 5.32 30.74 -1.74
CA LYS A 702 6.19 31.93 -1.66
C LYS A 702 6.55 32.29 -0.23
N LEU A 703 5.56 32.34 0.67
CA LEU A 703 5.79 32.67 2.08
C LEU A 703 6.74 31.68 2.75
N VAL A 704 6.50 30.38 2.53
CA VAL A 704 7.33 29.30 3.09
C VAL A 704 8.75 29.39 2.53
N ARG A 705 8.91 29.60 1.22
CA ARG A 705 10.22 29.78 0.58
C ARG A 705 10.99 30.95 1.18
N ASP A 706 10.38 32.13 1.26
CA ASP A 706 11.01 33.34 1.78
C ASP A 706 11.46 33.17 3.24
N ARG A 707 10.65 32.48 4.06
CA ARG A 707 10.98 32.16 5.46
C ARG A 707 12.10 31.12 5.55
N ALA A 708 12.03 30.05 4.76
CA ALA A 708 13.03 28.99 4.72
C ALA A 708 14.40 29.51 4.29
N ASP A 709 14.46 30.29 3.21
CA ASP A 709 15.70 30.86 2.67
C ASP A 709 16.38 31.79 3.68
N LYS A 710 15.60 32.63 4.37
CA LYS A 710 16.12 33.52 5.42
C LYS A 710 16.74 32.73 6.57
N PHE A 711 16.07 31.68 7.05
CA PHE A 711 16.59 30.87 8.13
C PHE A 711 17.81 30.03 7.69
N ALA A 712 17.76 29.43 6.50
CA ALA A 712 18.87 28.68 5.94
C ALA A 712 20.14 29.53 5.81
N ASN A 713 20.01 30.76 5.29
CA ASN A 713 21.12 31.71 5.19
C ASN A 713 21.72 31.99 6.58
N LYS A 714 20.88 32.24 7.59
CA LYS A 714 21.31 32.46 8.97
C LYS A 714 22.02 31.23 9.57
N LEU A 715 21.56 30.01 9.29
CA LEU A 715 22.23 28.79 9.75
C LEU A 715 23.63 28.62 9.15
N THR A 716 23.82 29.08 7.92
CA THR A 716 25.10 28.97 7.20
C THR A 716 26.03 30.17 7.38
N GLU A 717 25.59 31.21 8.08
CA GLU A 717 26.38 32.41 8.33
C GLU A 717 27.65 32.06 9.11
N GLY A 718 28.82 32.46 8.58
CA GLY A 718 30.12 32.16 9.18
C GLY A 718 30.68 30.76 8.89
N ILE A 719 29.98 29.91 8.13
CA ILE A 719 30.51 28.62 7.68
C ILE A 719 31.33 28.83 6.40
N LYS A 720 32.66 28.89 6.51
CA LYS A 720 33.60 28.95 5.36
C LYS A 720 33.45 27.70 4.49
N ASP A 721 33.45 27.90 3.17
CA ASP A 721 33.29 26.86 2.15
C ASP A 721 32.10 25.95 2.43
N SER A 722 30.90 26.54 2.58
CA SER A 722 29.67 25.77 2.73
C SER A 722 29.42 24.94 1.46
N ASP A 723 29.95 23.72 1.49
CA ASP A 723 29.69 22.62 0.57
C ASP A 723 28.20 22.65 0.19
N GLY A 724 27.90 22.44 -1.09
CA GLY A 724 26.53 22.41 -1.61
C GLY A 724 25.63 21.40 -0.87
N GLN A 725 26.20 20.47 -0.11
CA GLN A 725 25.48 19.61 0.82
C GLN A 725 24.99 20.34 2.08
N VAL A 726 25.83 21.15 2.72
CA VAL A 726 25.45 21.92 3.93
C VAL A 726 24.34 22.91 3.62
N LYS A 727 24.40 23.58 2.46
CA LYS A 727 23.33 24.49 2.01
C LYS A 727 22.00 23.77 1.80
N ARG A 728 22.02 22.56 1.22
CA ARG A 728 20.81 21.74 1.03
C ARG A 728 20.19 21.29 2.34
N VAL A 729 21.02 20.90 3.31
CA VAL A 729 20.53 20.55 4.66
C VAL A 729 20.00 21.79 5.38
N ALA A 730 20.69 22.92 5.31
CA ALA A 730 20.21 24.19 5.88
C ALA A 730 18.85 24.60 5.27
N GLN A 731 18.65 24.41 3.95
CA GLN A 731 17.38 24.66 3.29
C GLN A 731 16.26 23.76 3.83
N THR A 732 16.57 22.48 4.05
CA THR A 732 15.62 21.52 4.62
C THR A 732 15.21 21.92 6.04
N PHE A 733 16.18 22.30 6.88
CA PHE A 733 15.89 22.89 8.20
C PHE A 733 15.10 24.20 8.09
N GLY A 734 15.33 24.99 7.04
CA GLY A 734 14.54 26.16 6.67
C GLY A 734 13.07 25.84 6.47
N ILE A 735 12.75 24.76 5.75
CA ILE A 735 11.37 24.31 5.52
C ILE A 735 10.72 23.85 6.84
N PHE A 736 11.42 23.03 7.63
CA PHE A 736 10.93 22.59 8.95
C PHE A 736 10.67 23.79 9.88
N TRP A 737 11.60 24.74 9.92
CA TRP A 737 11.46 25.96 10.70
C TRP A 737 10.29 26.82 10.22
N ALA A 738 10.13 27.02 8.91
CA ALA A 738 9.03 27.82 8.35
C ALA A 738 7.65 27.24 8.70
N ALA A 739 7.50 25.91 8.62
CA ALA A 739 6.27 25.22 9.04
C ALA A 739 6.02 25.35 10.55
N GLY A 740 7.07 25.15 11.37
CA GLY A 740 6.99 25.39 12.81
C GLY A 740 6.60 26.82 13.16
N MET A 741 7.17 27.82 12.50
CA MET A 741 6.87 29.23 12.70
C MET A 741 5.44 29.60 12.33
N LEU A 742 4.90 29.03 11.24
CA LEU A 742 3.49 29.19 10.89
C LEU A 742 2.60 28.61 11.99
N ALA A 743 2.86 27.38 12.44
CA ALA A 743 2.05 26.75 13.49
C ALA A 743 2.15 27.49 14.83
N SER A 744 3.35 27.92 15.22
CA SER A 744 3.63 28.51 16.54
C SER A 744 3.26 29.98 16.65
N VAL A 745 3.67 30.80 15.68
CA VAL A 745 3.58 32.27 15.80
C VAL A 745 2.39 32.82 15.02
N GLU A 746 2.19 32.35 13.80
CA GLU A 746 1.10 32.84 12.93
C GLU A 746 -0.25 32.31 13.43
N PHE A 747 -0.33 31.00 13.64
CA PHE A 747 -1.58 30.31 13.98
C PHE A 747 -1.74 30.02 15.47
N LYS A 748 -0.69 30.19 16.28
CA LYS A 748 -0.70 30.02 17.74
C LYS A 748 -1.21 28.64 18.21
N LEU A 749 -0.87 27.59 17.47
CA LEU A 749 -1.37 26.23 17.71
C LEU A 749 -0.50 25.42 18.67
N THR A 750 0.79 25.75 18.83
CA THR A 750 1.72 24.90 19.58
C THR A 750 2.01 25.38 21.01
N GLY A 751 1.71 26.64 21.32
CA GLY A 751 2.13 27.29 22.55
C GLY A 751 3.61 27.73 22.58
N TRP A 752 4.33 27.63 21.44
CA TRP A 752 5.74 28.00 21.35
C TRP A 752 5.95 29.42 20.83
N SER A 753 7.04 30.05 21.26
CA SER A 753 7.50 31.33 20.72
C SER A 753 8.39 31.14 19.49
N ASN A 754 8.69 32.25 18.80
CA ASN A 754 9.72 32.28 17.76
C ASN A 754 11.08 31.76 18.26
N GLU A 755 11.45 32.13 19.49
CA GLU A 755 12.72 31.75 20.08
C GLU A 755 12.80 30.23 20.31
N ASP A 756 11.73 29.62 20.80
CA ASP A 756 11.67 28.17 21.07
C ASP A 756 11.94 27.37 19.78
N VAL A 757 11.24 27.70 18.69
CA VAL A 757 11.39 27.03 17.39
C VAL A 757 12.78 27.31 16.81
N THR A 758 13.20 28.58 16.78
CA THR A 758 14.50 28.98 16.23
C THR A 758 15.67 28.31 16.96
N LYS A 759 15.64 28.30 18.29
CA LYS A 759 16.66 27.66 19.14
C LYS A 759 16.69 26.15 18.88
N ALA A 760 15.55 25.48 18.89
CA ALA A 760 15.48 24.04 18.67
C ALA A 760 16.06 23.61 17.32
N LEU A 761 15.60 24.22 16.22
CA LEU A 761 16.05 23.85 14.87
C LEU A 761 17.54 24.21 14.66
N THR A 762 18.01 25.33 15.24
CA THR A 762 19.44 25.69 15.22
C THR A 762 20.29 24.67 15.99
N THR A 763 19.84 24.24 17.17
CA THR A 763 20.53 23.22 17.98
C THR A 763 20.64 21.89 17.24
N CYS A 764 19.55 21.43 16.61
CA CYS A 764 19.55 20.22 15.82
C CYS A 764 20.46 20.32 14.59
N PHE A 765 20.45 21.45 13.87
CA PHE A 765 21.35 21.69 12.74
C PHE A 765 22.82 21.68 13.16
N LYS A 766 23.16 22.38 14.25
CA LYS A 766 24.53 22.40 14.79
C LYS A 766 24.99 21.01 15.26
N ALA A 767 24.10 20.24 15.88
CA ALA A 767 24.41 18.87 16.29
C ALA A 767 24.69 17.98 15.07
N TRP A 768 23.89 18.09 14.01
CA TRP A 768 24.15 17.40 12.75
C TRP A 768 25.49 17.84 12.13
N LEU A 769 25.74 19.15 12.04
CA LEU A 769 26.97 19.70 11.45
C LEU A 769 28.23 19.24 12.20
N LYS A 770 28.17 19.22 13.55
CA LYS A 770 29.23 18.68 14.42
C LYS A 770 29.45 17.19 14.18
N ALA A 771 28.37 16.39 14.09
CA ALA A 771 28.45 14.95 13.87
C ALA A 771 29.00 14.58 12.48
N ARG A 772 28.73 15.40 11.46
CA ARG A 772 29.32 15.31 10.12
C ARG A 772 30.84 15.61 10.12
N GLY A 773 31.34 16.27 11.18
CA GLY A 773 32.72 16.70 11.32
C GLY A 773 33.01 18.10 10.73
N GLY A 774 32.00 18.96 10.59
CA GLY A 774 32.14 20.30 10.01
C GLY A 774 31.93 20.36 8.49
N SER A 775 32.39 21.43 7.84
CA SER A 775 32.12 21.71 6.42
C SER A 775 32.80 20.79 5.39
N GLY A 776 33.63 19.82 5.81
CA GLY A 776 34.30 18.90 4.88
C GLY A 776 34.64 17.47 5.35
N ALA A 777 34.43 17.07 6.61
CA ALA A 777 35.32 16.06 7.21
C ALA A 777 35.04 14.56 6.98
N HIS A 778 33.91 14.10 6.44
CA HIS A 778 33.67 12.65 6.44
C HIS A 778 34.55 11.87 5.45
N GLU A 779 34.74 12.40 4.23
CA GLU A 779 35.70 11.85 3.26
C GLU A 779 37.15 12.07 3.73
N HIS A 780 37.44 13.22 4.35
CA HIS A 780 38.80 13.53 4.83
C HIS A 780 39.25 12.64 6.00
N LYS A 781 38.38 12.39 6.99
CA LYS A 781 38.71 11.53 8.13
C LYS A 781 38.84 10.06 7.71
N SER A 782 37.95 9.59 6.84
CA SER A 782 38.02 8.21 6.31
C SER A 782 39.30 7.99 5.50
N ALA A 783 39.75 8.98 4.73
CA ALA A 783 41.01 8.90 3.99
C ALA A 783 42.21 8.76 4.93
N VAL A 784 42.28 9.58 5.98
CA VAL A 784 43.36 9.54 6.97
C VAL A 784 43.39 8.18 7.71
N GLU A 785 42.24 7.71 8.18
CA GLU A 785 42.14 6.42 8.88
C GLU A 785 42.50 5.24 7.97
N GLN A 786 42.03 5.25 6.71
CA GLN A 786 42.33 4.21 5.73
C GLN A 786 43.82 4.14 5.40
N VAL A 787 44.47 5.29 5.17
CA VAL A 787 45.92 5.32 4.90
C VAL A 787 46.73 4.89 6.12
N LYS A 788 46.38 5.34 7.33
CA LYS A 788 47.04 4.87 8.56
C LYS A 788 46.90 3.36 8.71
N ALA A 789 45.69 2.81 8.57
CA ALA A 789 45.44 1.38 8.66
C ALA A 789 46.24 0.58 7.62
N PHE A 790 46.31 1.07 6.37
CA PHE A 790 47.10 0.44 5.32
C PHE A 790 48.60 0.43 5.65
N LEU A 791 49.15 1.55 6.12
CA LEU A 791 50.56 1.64 6.49
C LEU A 791 50.90 0.80 7.74
N HIS A 792 50.02 0.72 8.73
CA HIS A 792 50.22 -0.18 9.88
C HIS A 792 50.19 -1.66 9.47
N ALA A 793 49.25 -2.05 8.60
CA ALA A 793 49.11 -3.45 8.16
C ALA A 793 50.22 -3.90 7.20
N HIS A 794 50.74 -3.00 6.36
CA HIS A 794 51.61 -3.35 5.24
C HIS A 794 52.98 -2.67 5.22
N GLY A 795 53.24 -1.70 6.11
CA GLY A 795 54.44 -0.86 6.09
C GLY A 795 55.76 -1.64 6.17
N MET A 796 55.76 -2.78 6.86
CA MET A 796 56.96 -3.64 7.01
C MET A 796 57.07 -4.73 5.94
N SER A 797 55.98 -5.07 5.25
CA SER A 797 55.88 -6.29 4.42
C SER A 797 55.75 -6.02 2.92
N ARG A 798 55.19 -4.87 2.51
CA ARG A 798 54.95 -4.53 1.09
C ARG A 798 55.80 -3.35 0.59
N PHE A 799 56.72 -2.83 1.41
CA PHE A 799 57.61 -1.71 1.06
C PHE A 799 59.07 -2.13 1.08
N GLN A 800 59.76 -1.94 -0.05
CA GLN A 800 61.18 -2.25 -0.17
C GLN A 800 62.02 -1.13 0.45
N ARG A 801 63.03 -1.49 1.26
CA ARG A 801 63.87 -0.49 1.94
C ARG A 801 64.82 0.19 0.96
N ILE A 802 64.95 1.51 1.11
CA ILE A 802 65.96 2.31 0.42
C ILE A 802 66.80 3.07 1.45
N HIS A 803 68.10 3.21 1.19
CA HIS A 803 69.04 3.92 2.08
C HIS A 803 69.86 4.93 1.29
N ARG A 804 70.16 6.08 1.90
CA ARG A 804 71.01 7.11 1.27
C ARG A 804 72.45 6.60 1.15
N ASN A 805 73.02 6.68 -0.06
CA ASN A 805 74.44 6.44 -0.27
C ASN A 805 75.26 7.69 0.11
N LYS A 806 75.83 7.71 1.32
CA LYS A 806 76.60 8.86 1.84
C LYS A 806 78.02 9.01 1.23
N THR A 807 78.41 8.18 0.25
CA THR A 807 79.81 8.03 -0.21
C THR A 807 80.10 8.35 -1.68
N ALA A 808 79.15 8.89 -2.46
CA ALA A 808 79.40 9.23 -3.88
C ALA A 808 78.86 10.62 -4.26
N ASP A 809 79.50 11.30 -5.21
CA ASP A 809 79.16 12.60 -5.83
C ASP A 809 77.76 12.67 -6.51
N ALA A 810 76.88 11.70 -6.25
CA ALA A 810 75.50 11.71 -6.70
C ALA A 810 74.61 11.10 -5.61
N ASP A 811 73.71 11.92 -5.04
CA ASP A 811 72.60 11.50 -4.18
C ASP A 811 71.72 10.46 -4.91
N VAL A 812 72.03 9.17 -4.79
CA VAL A 812 71.23 8.05 -5.31
C VAL A 812 70.93 7.11 -4.15
N ASP A 813 69.65 6.80 -3.93
CA ASP A 813 69.28 5.83 -2.91
C ASP A 813 69.53 4.40 -3.41
N LEU A 814 70.20 3.62 -2.56
CA LEU A 814 70.44 2.19 -2.79
C LEU A 814 69.23 1.40 -2.31
N VAL A 815 68.75 0.51 -3.18
CA VAL A 815 67.61 -0.37 -2.91
C VAL A 815 68.10 -1.64 -2.23
N SER A 816 67.43 -2.08 -1.15
CA SER A 816 67.78 -3.34 -0.48
C SER A 816 67.55 -4.54 -1.40
N GLN A 817 68.35 -5.60 -1.23
CA GLN A 817 68.24 -6.84 -2.02
C GLN A 817 67.08 -7.75 -1.59
N ASP A 818 66.21 -7.27 -0.69
CA ASP A 818 65.09 -8.05 -0.17
C ASP A 818 64.04 -8.30 -1.27
N THR A 819 63.55 -9.54 -1.37
CA THR A 819 62.42 -9.87 -2.26
C THR A 819 61.11 -9.52 -1.56
N ILE A 820 60.35 -8.58 -2.11
CA ILE A 820 59.07 -8.11 -1.55
C ILE A 820 57.91 -8.59 -2.43
N TYR A 821 57.05 -9.45 -1.87
CA TYR A 821 55.84 -9.91 -2.55
C TYR A 821 54.79 -8.79 -2.61
N ASN A 822 54.13 -8.63 -3.76
CA ASN A 822 53.11 -7.60 -4.00
C ASN A 822 53.56 -6.18 -3.59
N ARG A 823 54.79 -5.79 -3.94
CA ARG A 823 55.40 -4.51 -3.56
C ARG A 823 54.52 -3.31 -3.95
N VAL A 824 54.20 -2.48 -2.97
CA VAL A 824 53.40 -1.25 -3.10
C VAL A 824 54.26 -0.03 -3.39
N GLY A 825 55.50 -0.05 -2.89
CA GLY A 825 56.42 1.07 -3.01
C GLY A 825 57.71 0.84 -2.24
N TRP A 826 58.30 1.95 -1.81
CA TRP A 826 59.57 1.98 -1.08
C TRP A 826 59.42 2.66 0.26
N ARG A 827 60.29 2.33 1.21
CA ARG A 827 60.35 3.04 2.49
C ARG A 827 61.77 3.47 2.82
N ARG A 828 61.88 4.62 3.48
CA ARG A 828 63.14 5.15 3.99
C ARG A 828 62.95 5.55 5.45
N ASP A 829 63.81 5.04 6.31
CA ASP A 829 63.91 5.47 7.70
C ASP A 829 64.86 6.67 7.74
N GLU A 830 64.42 7.79 8.31
CA GLU A 830 65.22 9.02 8.47
C GLU A 830 65.91 9.05 9.85
N ASP A 831 66.98 9.84 9.96
CA ASP A 831 67.85 9.90 11.15
C ASP A 831 67.11 10.47 12.40
N ASP A 832 65.94 11.09 12.23
CA ASP A 832 65.08 11.66 13.29
C ASP A 832 64.06 10.64 13.86
N GLY A 833 64.09 9.40 13.39
CA GLY A 833 63.16 8.34 13.81
C GLY A 833 61.83 8.32 13.05
N GLY A 834 61.65 9.17 12.03
CA GLY A 834 60.52 9.14 11.11
C GLY A 834 60.72 8.15 9.96
N THR A 835 59.65 7.46 9.55
CA THR A 835 59.66 6.61 8.34
C THR A 835 58.83 7.23 7.23
N HIS A 836 59.47 7.45 6.08
CA HIS A 836 58.82 7.86 4.84
C HIS A 836 58.44 6.65 3.99
N TYR A 837 57.21 6.66 3.46
CA TYR A 837 56.65 5.67 2.56
C TYR A 837 56.37 6.31 1.20
N TYR A 838 57.02 5.79 0.16
CA TYR A 838 56.91 6.27 -1.21
C TYR A 838 56.05 5.33 -2.05
N ILE A 839 54.87 5.79 -2.46
CA ILE A 839 53.87 4.98 -3.17
C ILE A 839 53.70 5.43 -4.61
N THR A 840 53.59 4.48 -5.53
CA THR A 840 53.33 4.79 -6.95
C THR A 840 51.91 5.34 -7.16
N PRO A 841 51.69 6.22 -8.14
CA PRO A 841 50.37 6.83 -8.32
C PRO A 841 49.24 5.84 -8.61
N GLU A 842 49.55 4.78 -9.34
CA GLU A 842 48.59 3.73 -9.67
C GLU A 842 48.16 2.96 -8.42
N ILE A 843 49.11 2.47 -7.62
CA ILE A 843 48.81 1.68 -6.41
C ILE A 843 48.15 2.55 -5.33
N PHE A 844 48.55 3.82 -5.22
CA PHE A 844 47.88 4.76 -4.32
C PHE A 844 46.37 4.82 -4.64
N LYS A 845 46.02 4.93 -5.92
CA LYS A 845 44.63 4.96 -6.38
C LYS A 845 43.90 3.62 -6.23
N THR A 846 44.52 2.51 -6.60
CA THR A 846 43.83 1.21 -6.72
C THR A 846 43.78 0.41 -5.43
N GLU A 847 44.70 0.66 -4.49
CA GLU A 847 44.81 -0.11 -3.25
C GLU A 847 44.75 0.76 -1.99
N VAL A 848 45.40 1.92 -1.97
CA VAL A 848 45.57 2.71 -0.73
C VAL A 848 44.31 3.54 -0.43
N VAL A 849 43.83 4.31 -1.40
CA VAL A 849 42.60 5.12 -1.27
C VAL A 849 41.44 4.58 -2.10
N VAL A 850 41.38 3.24 -2.25
CA VAL A 850 40.34 2.58 -3.02
C VAL A 850 38.95 2.98 -2.53
N GLY A 851 38.07 3.36 -3.46
CA GLY A 851 36.70 3.79 -3.14
C GLY A 851 36.56 5.25 -2.72
N LEU A 852 37.66 6.01 -2.56
CA LEU A 852 37.65 7.43 -2.19
C LEU A 852 37.93 8.35 -3.39
N ASN A 853 37.53 9.62 -3.27
CA ASN A 853 37.96 10.65 -4.21
C ASN A 853 39.44 10.99 -3.98
N ILE A 854 40.28 10.81 -5.00
CA ILE A 854 41.74 10.97 -4.90
C ILE A 854 42.13 12.40 -4.50
N GLN A 855 41.48 13.41 -5.07
CA GLN A 855 41.81 14.82 -4.79
C GLN A 855 41.43 15.20 -3.36
N ALA A 856 40.27 14.73 -2.88
CA ALA A 856 39.83 14.96 -1.51
C ALA A 856 40.71 14.20 -0.49
N ALA A 857 41.15 12.98 -0.83
CA ALA A 857 42.06 12.19 -0.01
C ALA A 857 43.46 12.81 0.06
N GLU A 858 44.01 13.30 -1.06
CA GLU A 858 45.27 14.06 -1.08
C GLU A 858 45.20 15.27 -0.16
N LEU A 859 44.16 16.09 -0.29
CA LEU A 859 43.97 17.27 0.55
C LEU A 859 43.90 16.91 2.03
N ALA A 860 43.11 15.87 2.38
CA ALA A 860 42.97 15.39 3.76
C ALA A 860 44.30 14.98 4.38
N LEU A 861 45.11 14.22 3.63
CA LEU A 861 46.37 13.68 4.11
C LEU A 861 47.43 14.79 4.24
N ILE A 862 47.39 15.80 3.37
CA ILE A 862 48.25 16.99 3.46
C ILE A 862 47.88 17.80 4.71
N GLU A 863 46.60 18.07 4.94
CA GLU A 863 46.12 18.79 6.12
C GLU A 863 46.45 18.05 7.43
N ALA A 864 46.34 16.72 7.42
CA ALA A 864 46.72 15.86 8.54
C ALA A 864 48.24 15.72 8.72
N LYS A 865 49.06 16.35 7.86
CA LYS A 865 50.54 16.24 7.83
C LYS A 865 51.06 14.81 7.66
N ILE A 866 50.25 13.94 7.04
CA ILE A 866 50.61 12.56 6.70
C ILE A 866 51.18 12.49 5.29
N MET A 867 50.73 13.35 4.38
CA MET A 867 51.24 13.42 3.00
C MET A 867 51.98 14.73 2.78
N ARG A 868 53.10 14.65 2.07
CA ARG A 868 53.80 15.83 1.58
C ARG A 868 53.06 16.44 0.38
N ALA A 869 52.85 17.76 0.44
CA ALA A 869 52.20 18.49 -0.64
C ALA A 869 53.04 18.47 -1.94
N ARG A 870 52.37 18.45 -3.08
CA ARG A 870 52.97 18.52 -4.43
C ARG A 870 53.92 19.71 -4.57
N ASP A 871 54.86 19.61 -5.50
CA ASP A 871 55.78 20.72 -5.83
C ASP A 871 55.03 21.95 -6.39
N ASP A 872 55.71 23.10 -6.47
CA ASP A 872 55.14 24.38 -6.94
C ASP A 872 54.54 24.33 -8.35
N ASN A 873 54.86 23.28 -9.12
CA ASN A 873 54.31 23.01 -10.46
C ASN A 873 53.17 21.98 -10.45
N GLY A 874 52.64 21.63 -9.28
CA GLY A 874 51.53 20.68 -9.09
C GLY A 874 51.92 19.21 -9.28
N LYS A 875 53.21 18.87 -9.31
CA LYS A 875 53.67 17.51 -9.59
C LYS A 875 54.11 16.78 -8.30
N LEU A 876 53.96 15.46 -8.30
CA LEU A 876 54.42 14.58 -7.22
C LEU A 876 55.94 14.56 -7.10
N HIS A 877 56.47 14.25 -5.92
CA HIS A 877 57.90 14.32 -5.62
C HIS A 877 58.70 13.31 -6.43
N LYS A 878 59.82 13.77 -7.00
CA LYS A 878 60.82 12.87 -7.60
C LYS A 878 61.70 12.28 -6.51
N VAL A 879 61.82 10.95 -6.50
CA VAL A 879 62.71 10.22 -5.59
C VAL A 879 63.71 9.43 -6.42
N ARG A 880 65.01 9.52 -6.11
CA ARG A 880 66.07 8.83 -6.86
C ARG A 880 66.28 7.42 -6.34
N ILE A 881 65.71 6.42 -7.01
CA ILE A 881 65.70 5.03 -6.55
C ILE A 881 66.44 4.16 -7.57
N GLY A 882 67.60 3.60 -7.19
CA GLY A 882 68.32 2.64 -8.04
C GLY A 882 68.72 3.17 -9.43
N GLY A 883 68.89 4.48 -9.57
CA GLY A 883 69.20 5.15 -10.84
C GLY A 883 68.01 5.80 -11.55
N ASP A 884 66.77 5.44 -11.19
CA ASP A 884 65.54 6.03 -11.73
C ASP A 884 65.04 7.20 -10.89
N GLN A 885 64.19 8.06 -11.48
CA GLN A 885 63.54 9.20 -10.80
C GLN A 885 62.01 9.16 -10.91
N PRO A 886 61.34 8.14 -10.35
CA PRO A 886 59.87 8.08 -10.34
C PRO A 886 59.27 9.25 -9.55
N ARG A 887 58.04 9.63 -9.94
CA ARG A 887 57.20 10.57 -9.22
C ARG A 887 56.24 9.82 -8.32
N LEU A 888 56.35 10.02 -7.00
CA LEU A 888 55.69 9.21 -5.98
C LEU A 888 54.94 10.08 -4.97
N TYR A 889 53.91 9.49 -4.35
CA TYR A 889 53.34 10.03 -3.12
C TYR A 889 54.32 9.79 -1.97
N ASP A 890 54.56 10.83 -1.17
CA ASP A 890 55.47 10.80 -0.02
C ASP A 890 54.62 10.91 1.25
N LEU A 891 54.55 9.81 2.00
CA LEU A 891 53.73 9.66 3.19
C LEU A 891 54.61 9.44 4.43
N THR A 892 54.24 10.05 5.55
CA THR A 892 54.89 9.86 6.85
C THR A 892 53.83 9.60 7.91
N VAL A 893 54.06 8.61 8.76
CA VAL A 893 53.23 8.39 9.95
C VAL A 893 53.97 8.99 11.14
N PRO A 894 53.40 9.99 11.84
CA PRO A 894 53.99 10.49 13.07
C PRO A 894 54.10 9.33 14.08
N ASN A 895 55.21 9.23 14.80
CA ASN A 895 55.26 8.34 15.97
C ASN A 895 54.20 8.83 16.96
N ASP A 896 53.28 7.94 17.36
CA ASP A 896 52.32 8.24 18.42
C ASP A 896 53.12 8.32 19.74
N ASP A 897 53.47 9.54 20.16
CA ASP A 897 53.92 9.85 21.53
C ASP A 897 52.70 10.09 22.46
#